data_AF-T1GHH1-F1
#
_entry.id   AF-T1GHH1-F1
#
_cell.length_a   1.000
_cell.length_b   1.000
_cell.length_c   1.000
_cell.angle_alpha   90.00
_cell.angle_beta   90.00
_cell.angle_gamma   90.00
#
_symmetry.space_group_name_H-M   'P 1'
#
loop_
_entity.id
_entity.type
_entity.pdbx_description
1 polymer ?
#
loop_
_entity_poly.entity_id
_entity_poly.type
_entity_poly.pdbx_seq_one_letter_code
_entity_poly.pdbx_strand_id
1 'polypeptide(L)'
;MGYGSEIGTHYFTKENLAVVFQKVGIAEKIAGKVAEEVFEKTPANAINLKQFIALIHGPNSDIEFDFDLTNDLCYENDGNTNSLSTLVDESERDFLFKDNLSSKKLETIPVNSVVEMWERVGIPEPKQLLTALGFDIEEDCEINIKKISRMLDDSIQSHEIDYSETVLLKAALALPAVKYKSDANRRAALLAQEVDERHAHLESTSKEQIKCLEQRHAEAIKEIKAQFTNDKEITRLESQIKSYQDELSKLKDEITQLTADNTNLENEQVNFQKQITDLLEANIKLNNEIVDRETIPISGTPSGTETEEVLELFNKISVLQSENANLRDKNDELMSEVESLTVDLQRFKIKASKVVSEDEIDQSGGAVKRRGDSPSKTQIPEESPRTGKLRRCNSETELEGECVAVELQNPLLSPNSKVSQLESRCKELETSLDQLSKAYEDCEDYWQDKLSQERKMFEKERQIYDEEQQDNDRKFTELMEKVQEKDGLEQQYTDLEKEFEEFKEKSMVEFEEKCKEIEELRTEIDGLRLEINENKELFDDIAKSSTQHILNTSNSPASSPISYLMQQSTIQSPMKNRMDLEDPRQSRSLFNNGTGIFQRRRRQFNVILMASQHSCFETHSVASTHSVHKSLPGGTSNSNGIKEELKRLKFFEVQLKEHIQDLTIKRDSLVMELQQLQEAKPVLEKAYARAAHPSLIQRVNQLELRNRHLQNVIKQQQHYTENLLNQTWQQYTAEKNEAHSRLEAQAILIKSKLNVLQTLTY
;
A
#
# COMPACT_ATOMS: atom_id res chain seq x y z
N MET A 1 -80.87 47.82 32.29
CA MET A 1 -79.92 48.87 31.92
C MET A 1 -78.83 48.20 31.09
N GLY A 2 -78.37 48.73 29.95
CA GLY A 2 -78.82 49.94 29.25
C GLY A 2 -78.64 49.81 27.74
N TYR A 3 -79.42 50.63 27.03
CA TYR A 3 -79.35 51.04 25.61
C TYR A 3 -78.29 50.38 24.71
N GLY A 4 -78.76 49.78 23.60
CA GLY A 4 -77.93 49.64 22.41
C GLY A 4 -77.64 51.01 21.80
N SER A 5 -76.47 51.16 21.18
CA SER A 5 -76.10 52.36 20.42
C SER A 5 -76.16 52.06 18.93
N GLU A 6 -76.88 52.89 18.19
CA GLU A 6 -76.83 52.90 16.73
C GLU A 6 -75.44 53.39 16.29
N ILE A 7 -74.62 52.53 15.69
CA ILE A 7 -73.39 52.97 15.02
C ILE A 7 -73.72 53.33 13.57
N GLY A 8 -74.53 54.38 13.43
CA GLY A 8 -74.83 55.03 12.16
C GLY A 8 -73.67 55.90 11.68
N THR A 9 -72.50 55.31 11.43
CA THR A 9 -71.33 56.02 10.89
C THR A 9 -71.04 55.57 9.46
N HIS A 10 -71.26 56.45 8.49
CA HIS A 10 -70.95 56.22 7.06
C HIS A 10 -69.43 56.16 6.74
N TYR A 11 -68.60 55.89 7.74
CA TYR A 11 -67.14 55.91 7.67
C TYR A 11 -66.57 54.77 8.52
N PHE A 12 -65.63 54.03 7.96
CA PHE A 12 -64.81 53.06 8.68
C PHE A 12 -63.64 53.77 9.37
N THR A 13 -63.29 53.32 10.57
CA THR A 13 -62.00 53.60 11.25
C THR A 13 -61.08 52.39 11.08
N LYS A 14 -59.77 52.58 11.29
CA LYS A 14 -58.75 51.51 11.21
C LYS A 14 -59.13 50.27 12.05
N GLU A 15 -59.57 50.49 13.29
CA GLU A 15 -60.02 49.45 14.23
C GLU A 15 -61.26 48.69 13.71
N ASN A 16 -62.28 49.42 13.24
CA ASN A 16 -63.48 48.81 12.67
C ASN A 16 -63.17 48.01 11.40
N LEU A 17 -62.20 48.44 10.59
CA LEU A 17 -61.78 47.75 9.38
C LEU A 17 -61.00 46.46 9.72
N ALA A 18 -60.10 46.50 10.70
CA ALA A 18 -59.40 45.31 11.20
C ALA A 18 -60.38 44.25 11.74
N VAL A 19 -61.41 44.66 12.51
CA VAL A 19 -62.46 43.77 12.99
C VAL A 19 -63.30 43.18 11.85
N VAL A 20 -63.51 43.91 10.74
CA VAL A 20 -64.14 43.37 9.53
C VAL A 20 -63.25 42.32 8.87
N PHE A 21 -61.95 42.58 8.69
CA PHE A 21 -61.01 41.60 8.13
C PHE A 21 -60.89 40.33 9.00
N GLN A 22 -60.87 40.47 10.33
CA GLN A 22 -60.90 39.33 11.26
C GLN A 22 -62.18 38.50 11.11
N LYS A 23 -63.34 39.14 10.93
CA LYS A 23 -64.63 38.46 10.67
C LYS A 23 -64.75 37.83 9.28
N VAL A 24 -63.86 38.18 8.35
CA VAL A 24 -63.71 37.54 7.03
C VAL A 24 -62.71 36.36 7.08
N GLY A 25 -62.07 36.12 8.23
CA GLY A 25 -61.18 34.98 8.47
C GLY A 25 -59.68 35.28 8.40
N ILE A 26 -59.29 36.57 8.27
CA ILE A 26 -57.88 36.96 8.28
C ILE A 26 -57.36 36.96 9.73
N ALA A 27 -56.23 36.30 9.96
CA ALA A 27 -55.62 36.21 11.30
C ALA A 27 -55.32 37.62 11.88
N GLU A 28 -55.57 37.79 13.18
CA GLU A 28 -55.64 39.11 13.85
C GLU A 28 -54.42 40.02 13.61
N LYS A 29 -53.21 39.46 13.68
CA LYS A 29 -51.94 40.19 13.41
C LYS A 29 -51.80 40.65 11.95
N ILE A 30 -52.40 39.93 11.01
CA ILE A 30 -52.42 40.27 9.57
C ILE A 30 -53.55 41.27 9.30
N ALA A 31 -54.74 41.05 9.87
CA ALA A 31 -55.90 41.93 9.76
C ALA A 31 -55.58 43.37 10.24
N GLY A 32 -54.78 43.50 11.32
CA GLY A 32 -54.27 44.78 11.79
C GLY A 32 -53.35 45.49 10.78
N LYS A 33 -52.37 44.77 10.20
CA LYS A 33 -51.44 45.31 9.19
C LYS A 33 -52.15 45.71 7.90
N VAL A 34 -53.05 44.88 7.38
CA VAL A 34 -53.81 45.20 6.15
C VAL A 34 -54.73 46.42 6.38
N ALA A 35 -55.32 46.56 7.57
CA ALA A 35 -56.08 47.76 7.93
C ALA A 35 -55.20 49.01 8.14
N GLU A 36 -53.91 48.85 8.45
CA GLU A 36 -52.93 49.94 8.54
C GLU A 36 -52.52 50.43 7.14
N GLU A 37 -52.15 49.52 6.25
CA GLU A 37 -51.70 49.82 4.89
C GLU A 37 -52.80 50.47 4.03
N VAL A 38 -54.06 50.03 4.17
CA VAL A 38 -55.23 50.65 3.52
C VAL A 38 -55.44 52.10 3.98
N PHE A 39 -55.08 52.41 5.22
CA PHE A 39 -55.15 53.77 5.76
C PHE A 39 -53.93 54.63 5.40
N GLU A 40 -52.71 54.07 5.29
CA GLU A 40 -51.56 54.83 4.75
C GLU A 40 -51.77 55.26 3.29
N LYS A 41 -52.37 54.38 2.48
CA LYS A 41 -52.69 54.66 1.07
C LYS A 41 -53.89 55.61 0.89
N THR A 42 -54.49 56.14 1.98
CA THR A 42 -55.66 57.04 1.94
C THR A 42 -55.46 58.27 2.84
N PRO A 43 -55.46 59.52 2.31
CA PRO A 43 -55.13 60.72 3.10
C PRO A 43 -56.26 61.22 4.03
N ALA A 44 -57.04 60.32 4.64
CA ALA A 44 -58.17 60.64 5.50
C ALA A 44 -58.34 59.62 6.64
N ASN A 45 -58.42 60.12 7.89
CA ASN A 45 -58.52 59.29 9.11
C ASN A 45 -59.83 58.49 9.26
N ALA A 46 -60.76 58.57 8.30
CA ALA A 46 -61.94 57.71 8.22
C ALA A 46 -62.41 57.56 6.76
N ILE A 47 -62.67 56.33 6.31
CA ILE A 47 -62.93 55.99 4.90
C ILE A 47 -64.42 55.68 4.70
N ASN A 48 -65.10 56.39 3.78
CA ASN A 48 -66.49 56.10 3.45
C ASN A 48 -66.62 54.79 2.65
N LEU A 49 -67.73 54.06 2.82
CA LEU A 49 -68.03 52.84 2.04
C LEU A 49 -67.87 53.04 0.51
N LYS A 50 -68.25 54.21 -0.03
CA LYS A 50 -68.05 54.52 -1.46
C LYS A 50 -66.58 54.72 -1.83
N GLN A 51 -65.75 55.22 -0.93
CA GLN A 51 -64.29 55.35 -1.15
C GLN A 51 -63.60 53.99 -1.04
N PHE A 52 -64.00 53.15 -0.08
CA PHE A 52 -63.50 51.78 0.05
C PHE A 52 -63.80 50.92 -1.19
N ILE A 53 -65.04 50.98 -1.70
CA ILE A 53 -65.42 50.31 -2.96
C ILE A 53 -64.65 50.90 -4.15
N ALA A 54 -64.43 52.22 -4.21
CA ALA A 54 -63.63 52.84 -5.27
C ALA A 54 -62.13 52.49 -5.21
N LEU A 55 -61.61 52.12 -4.04
CA LEU A 55 -60.24 51.62 -3.84
C LEU A 55 -60.08 50.19 -4.39
N ILE A 56 -61.10 49.34 -4.21
CA ILE A 56 -61.11 47.94 -4.69
C ILE A 56 -61.44 47.84 -6.18
N HIS A 57 -62.27 48.74 -6.72
CA HIS A 57 -62.74 48.72 -8.12
C HIS A 57 -62.14 49.85 -8.99
N GLY A 58 -61.10 50.54 -8.51
CA GLY A 58 -60.42 51.59 -9.27
C GLY A 58 -59.52 51.04 -10.38
N PRO A 59 -59.24 51.81 -11.46
CA PRO A 59 -58.47 51.35 -12.62
C PRO A 59 -56.96 51.18 -12.37
N ASN A 60 -56.50 51.32 -11.12
CA ASN A 60 -55.12 51.03 -10.69
C ASN A 60 -55.13 49.81 -9.76
N SER A 61 -55.77 48.71 -10.18
CA SER A 61 -55.97 47.51 -9.35
C SER A 61 -54.75 46.59 -9.23
N ASP A 62 -53.57 47.07 -9.60
CA ASP A 62 -52.28 46.38 -9.39
C ASP A 62 -51.79 46.65 -7.96
N ILE A 63 -52.54 46.15 -6.98
CA ILE A 63 -52.07 46.01 -5.60
C ILE A 63 -51.56 44.57 -5.46
N GLU A 64 -50.31 44.35 -5.88
CA GLU A 64 -49.55 43.18 -5.44
C GLU A 64 -49.37 43.29 -3.92
N PHE A 65 -50.14 42.49 -3.18
CA PHE A 65 -49.82 42.20 -1.78
C PHE A 65 -48.64 41.24 -1.77
N ASP A 66 -47.45 41.78 -1.53
CA ASP A 66 -46.22 41.00 -1.39
C ASP A 66 -46.34 40.09 -0.16
N PHE A 67 -46.64 38.81 -0.40
CA PHE A 67 -47.00 37.84 0.63
C PHE A 67 -45.78 37.05 1.16
N ASP A 68 -44.56 37.53 0.91
CA ASP A 68 -43.31 36.82 1.20
C ASP A 68 -42.83 36.99 2.66
N LEU A 69 -43.79 36.93 3.61
CA LEU A 69 -43.54 36.95 5.06
C LEU A 69 -43.98 35.65 5.76
N THR A 70 -44.18 34.58 4.99
CA THR A 70 -44.60 33.26 5.51
C THR A 70 -43.42 32.42 6.02
N ASN A 71 -42.17 32.80 5.73
CA ASN A 71 -40.96 32.04 6.11
C ASN A 71 -40.47 32.32 7.56
N ASP A 72 -40.80 33.46 8.15
CA ASP A 72 -40.28 33.92 9.46
C ASP A 72 -41.02 33.36 10.69
N LEU A 73 -41.80 32.28 10.53
CA LEU A 73 -42.49 31.59 11.64
C LEU A 73 -42.23 30.07 11.70
N CYS A 74 -41.26 29.57 10.94
CA CYS A 74 -40.91 28.14 10.88
C CYS A 74 -39.66 27.77 11.72
N TYR A 75 -39.43 28.47 12.83
CA TYR A 75 -38.38 28.13 13.82
C TYR A 75 -38.80 28.47 15.25
N GLU A 76 -39.71 27.67 15.83
CA GLU A 76 -39.58 27.22 17.23
C GLU A 76 -39.98 25.73 17.29
N ASN A 77 -39.41 25.02 18.27
CA ASN A 77 -39.69 23.60 18.48
C ASN A 77 -41.06 23.41 19.14
N ASP A 78 -41.76 22.32 18.77
CA ASP A 78 -42.59 21.61 19.75
C ASP A 78 -42.43 20.10 19.57
N GLY A 79 -41.36 19.57 20.16
CA GLY A 79 -41.01 18.15 20.12
C GLY A 79 -41.80 17.35 21.14
N ASN A 80 -43.06 16.99 20.83
CA ASN A 80 -43.88 16.14 21.69
C ASN A 80 -44.26 14.81 21.01
N THR A 81 -43.28 13.92 20.89
CA THR A 81 -43.52 12.52 20.49
C THR A 81 -44.16 11.75 21.65
N ASN A 82 -45.47 11.58 21.63
CA ASN A 82 -46.17 10.63 22.50
C ASN A 82 -46.80 9.50 21.66
N SER A 83 -46.38 8.27 21.93
CA SER A 83 -46.71 7.09 21.12
C SER A 83 -48.17 6.69 21.24
N LEU A 84 -48.84 6.46 20.10
CA LEU A 84 -50.10 5.71 20.06
C LEU A 84 -50.13 4.70 18.92
N SER A 85 -49.24 3.71 18.99
CA SER A 85 -49.28 2.52 18.14
C SER A 85 -50.29 1.51 18.69
N THR A 86 -51.55 1.59 18.27
CA THR A 86 -52.57 0.56 18.52
C THR A 86 -53.31 0.23 17.21
N LEU A 87 -53.62 -1.05 16.99
CA LEU A 87 -54.30 -1.56 15.81
C LEU A 87 -55.83 -1.33 15.86
N VAL A 88 -56.53 -1.84 14.83
CA VAL A 88 -58.00 -1.87 14.59
C VAL A 88 -58.48 -0.60 13.84
N ASP A 89 -59.13 -0.69 12.67
CA ASP A 89 -59.55 -1.85 11.86
C ASP A 89 -59.23 -1.64 10.37
N GLU A 90 -58.99 -2.72 9.62
CA GLU A 90 -58.76 -2.69 8.16
C GLU A 90 -59.98 -3.12 7.33
N SER A 91 -61.08 -3.57 7.97
CA SER A 91 -62.18 -4.26 7.29
C SER A 91 -63.25 -3.40 6.60
N GLU A 92 -63.26 -2.07 6.75
CA GLU A 92 -64.33 -1.21 6.18
C GLU A 92 -64.01 -0.53 4.84
N ARG A 93 -62.75 -0.49 4.38
CA ARG A 93 -62.38 0.30 3.17
C ARG A 93 -62.70 -0.35 1.82
N ASP A 94 -63.02 -1.64 1.77
CA ASP A 94 -63.28 -2.37 0.52
C ASP A 94 -64.71 -2.18 -0.06
N PHE A 95 -65.66 -1.63 0.70
CA PHE A 95 -67.08 -1.66 0.32
C PHE A 95 -67.59 -0.51 -0.56
N LEU A 96 -66.78 0.53 -0.82
CA LEU A 96 -67.18 1.70 -1.61
C LEU A 96 -66.55 1.80 -3.01
N PHE A 97 -65.61 0.92 -3.37
CA PHE A 97 -64.89 1.01 -4.66
C PHE A 97 -65.64 0.35 -5.86
N LYS A 98 -66.94 0.05 -5.69
CA LYS A 98 -67.79 -0.53 -6.75
C LYS A 98 -69.20 0.06 -6.73
N ASP A 99 -69.32 1.29 -7.19
CA ASP A 99 -70.47 1.61 -8.03
C ASP A 99 -70.03 2.39 -9.28
N ASN A 100 -70.37 1.86 -10.46
CA ASN A 100 -70.02 2.52 -11.71
C ASN A 100 -70.91 3.75 -11.86
N LEU A 101 -70.31 4.92 -12.09
CA LEU A 101 -71.00 6.19 -12.34
C LEU A 101 -71.80 6.16 -13.67
N SER A 102 -72.89 5.40 -13.67
CA SER A 102 -73.82 5.28 -14.78
C SER A 102 -74.42 6.65 -15.09
N SER A 103 -74.42 7.04 -16.37
CA SER A 103 -74.87 8.35 -16.84
C SER A 103 -76.32 8.70 -16.51
N LYS A 104 -77.10 7.74 -15.96
CA LYS A 104 -78.45 7.97 -15.42
C LYS A 104 -78.45 8.78 -14.11
N LYS A 105 -77.43 8.64 -13.26
CA LYS A 105 -77.35 9.34 -11.95
C LYS A 105 -76.77 10.76 -12.07
N LEU A 106 -77.22 11.49 -13.10
CA LEU A 106 -76.83 12.88 -13.42
C LEU A 106 -78.01 13.87 -13.39
N GLU A 107 -79.25 13.40 -13.24
CA GLU A 107 -80.45 14.25 -13.38
C GLU A 107 -81.48 14.06 -12.25
N THR A 108 -81.15 13.25 -11.24
CA THR A 108 -81.99 12.91 -10.09
C THR A 108 -81.49 13.62 -8.83
N ILE A 109 -82.42 14.14 -8.01
CA ILE A 109 -82.13 14.86 -6.76
C ILE A 109 -83.09 14.33 -5.66
N PRO A 110 -82.62 14.09 -4.42
CA PRO A 110 -83.48 13.62 -3.33
C PRO A 110 -84.61 14.61 -3.02
N VAL A 111 -85.82 14.11 -2.76
CA VAL A 111 -87.05 14.91 -2.55
C VAL A 111 -86.82 16.07 -1.57
N ASN A 112 -86.15 15.78 -0.46
CA ASN A 112 -85.90 16.72 0.64
C ASN A 112 -85.14 17.98 0.19
N SER A 113 -84.23 17.88 -0.80
CA SER A 113 -83.52 19.05 -1.36
C SER A 113 -84.39 19.93 -2.27
N VAL A 114 -85.45 19.38 -2.88
CA VAL A 114 -86.45 20.15 -3.63
C VAL A 114 -87.40 20.85 -2.65
N VAL A 115 -87.90 20.09 -1.67
CA VAL A 115 -88.78 20.56 -0.58
C VAL A 115 -88.15 21.73 0.17
N GLU A 116 -86.93 21.57 0.70
CA GLU A 116 -86.21 22.64 1.40
C GLU A 116 -86.10 23.94 0.58
N MET A 117 -85.84 23.84 -0.72
CA MET A 117 -85.70 25.03 -1.56
C MET A 117 -87.04 25.71 -1.79
N TRP A 118 -88.11 24.93 -2.01
CA TRP A 118 -89.46 25.46 -2.17
C TRP A 118 -89.97 26.12 -0.87
N GLU A 119 -89.70 25.53 0.30
CA GLU A 119 -89.97 26.15 1.60
C GLU A 119 -89.22 27.50 1.76
N ARG A 120 -87.92 27.54 1.42
CA ARG A 120 -87.11 28.79 1.45
C ARG A 120 -87.60 29.87 0.47
N VAL A 121 -88.27 29.49 -0.63
CA VAL A 121 -88.88 30.41 -1.61
C VAL A 121 -90.31 30.84 -1.18
N GLY A 122 -90.81 30.33 -0.06
CA GLY A 122 -92.13 30.68 0.48
C GLY A 122 -93.28 30.03 -0.29
N ILE A 123 -93.08 28.81 -0.80
CA ILE A 123 -94.13 27.95 -1.33
C ILE A 123 -94.79 27.24 -0.13
N PRO A 124 -96.11 27.35 0.07
CA PRO A 124 -96.81 26.61 1.11
C PRO A 124 -96.87 25.12 0.75
N GLU A 125 -96.69 24.27 1.77
CA GLU A 125 -96.90 22.81 1.70
C GLU A 125 -96.25 22.11 0.49
N PRO A 126 -94.94 22.32 0.20
CA PRO A 126 -94.32 21.84 -1.04
C PRO A 126 -94.25 20.31 -1.16
N LYS A 127 -94.38 19.57 -0.05
CA LYS A 127 -94.63 18.11 -0.11
C LYS A 127 -95.98 17.82 -0.76
N GLN A 128 -97.07 18.47 -0.36
CA GLN A 128 -98.39 18.27 -0.97
C GLN A 128 -98.39 18.68 -2.46
N LEU A 129 -97.66 19.74 -2.83
CA LEU A 129 -97.48 20.12 -4.24
C LEU A 129 -96.78 19.01 -5.05
N LEU A 130 -95.76 18.35 -4.51
CA LEU A 130 -95.11 17.21 -5.18
C LEU A 130 -96.03 15.99 -5.30
N THR A 131 -96.87 15.72 -4.29
CA THR A 131 -97.91 14.66 -4.37
C THR A 131 -98.96 14.99 -5.44
N ALA A 132 -99.43 16.24 -5.52
CA ALA A 132 -100.36 16.71 -6.53
C ALA A 132 -99.79 16.63 -7.95
N LEU A 133 -98.47 16.83 -8.10
CA LEU A 133 -97.72 16.62 -9.34
C LEU A 133 -97.38 15.14 -9.63
N GLY A 134 -97.93 14.18 -8.87
CA GLY A 134 -97.73 12.75 -9.14
C GLY A 134 -96.30 12.27 -8.90
N PHE A 135 -95.70 12.68 -7.78
CA PHE A 135 -94.44 12.16 -7.25
C PHE A 135 -94.63 11.56 -5.86
N ASP A 136 -94.10 10.35 -5.67
CA ASP A 136 -94.07 9.66 -4.39
C ASP A 136 -93.06 10.30 -3.45
N ILE A 137 -93.40 10.41 -2.16
CA ILE A 137 -92.64 11.15 -1.15
C ILE A 137 -92.16 10.19 -0.05
N GLU A 138 -91.41 9.20 -0.48
CA GLU A 138 -90.57 8.36 0.39
C GLU A 138 -89.24 9.10 0.64
N GLU A 139 -88.68 8.96 1.85
CA GLU A 139 -87.64 9.88 2.34
C GLU A 139 -86.31 9.81 1.55
N ASP A 140 -86.04 8.68 0.88
CA ASP A 140 -84.86 8.42 0.04
C ASP A 140 -85.12 8.60 -1.48
N CYS A 141 -86.31 9.01 -1.91
CA CYS A 141 -86.66 9.02 -3.33
C CYS A 141 -85.88 10.09 -4.13
N GLU A 142 -85.17 9.69 -5.19
CA GLU A 142 -84.49 10.62 -6.10
C GLU A 142 -85.37 11.02 -7.30
N ILE A 143 -85.80 12.28 -7.38
CA ILE A 143 -86.69 12.78 -8.43
C ILE A 143 -85.91 13.41 -9.58
N ASN A 144 -86.27 13.08 -10.83
CA ASN A 144 -85.70 13.71 -12.01
C ASN A 144 -86.21 15.15 -12.20
N ILE A 145 -85.31 16.14 -12.18
CA ILE A 145 -85.64 17.57 -12.25
C ILE A 145 -86.41 17.93 -13.53
N LYS A 146 -86.07 17.31 -14.67
CA LYS A 146 -86.77 17.52 -15.95
C LYS A 146 -88.15 16.87 -16.00
N LYS A 147 -88.49 15.95 -15.09
CA LYS A 147 -89.89 15.48 -14.92
C LYS A 147 -90.68 16.53 -14.14
N ILE A 148 -90.13 17.06 -13.03
CA ILE A 148 -90.82 18.10 -12.25
C ILE A 148 -91.05 19.37 -13.07
N SER A 149 -90.03 19.85 -13.80
CA SER A 149 -90.17 21.04 -14.67
C SER A 149 -91.32 20.85 -15.64
N ARG A 150 -91.29 19.79 -16.47
CA ARG A 150 -92.36 19.53 -17.45
C ARG A 150 -93.73 19.43 -16.80
N MET A 151 -93.87 18.72 -15.68
CA MET A 151 -95.19 18.61 -15.02
C MET A 151 -95.66 19.94 -14.42
N LEU A 152 -94.77 20.84 -13.97
CA LEU A 152 -95.13 22.21 -13.61
C LEU A 152 -95.48 23.05 -14.85
N ASP A 153 -94.68 22.98 -15.91
CA ASP A 153 -94.89 23.70 -17.18
C ASP A 153 -96.24 23.29 -17.82
N ASP A 154 -96.57 22.00 -17.78
CA ASP A 154 -97.84 21.43 -18.23
C ASP A 154 -99.00 21.89 -17.31
N SER A 155 -98.82 21.87 -15.98
CA SER A 155 -99.85 22.31 -15.00
C SER A 155 -100.17 23.81 -15.09
N ILE A 156 -99.15 24.65 -15.34
CA ILE A 156 -99.32 26.10 -15.58
C ILE A 156 -100.12 26.33 -16.86
N GLN A 157 -99.93 25.49 -17.89
CA GLN A 157 -100.69 25.58 -19.14
C GLN A 157 -102.10 24.99 -19.04
N SER A 158 -102.31 23.89 -18.31
CA SER A 158 -103.61 23.19 -18.23
C SER A 158 -104.56 23.71 -17.15
N HIS A 159 -104.03 24.36 -16.10
CA HIS A 159 -104.78 24.77 -14.91
C HIS A 159 -105.48 23.61 -14.16
N GLU A 160 -105.00 22.36 -14.32
CA GLU A 160 -105.65 21.17 -13.75
C GLU A 160 -105.40 20.94 -12.25
N ILE A 161 -104.54 21.75 -11.60
CA ILE A 161 -104.21 21.61 -10.17
C ILE A 161 -104.65 22.84 -9.38
N ASP A 162 -105.32 22.61 -8.25
CA ASP A 162 -105.94 23.63 -7.36
C ASP A 162 -104.91 24.40 -6.49
N TYR A 163 -103.79 24.81 -7.09
CA TYR A 163 -102.83 25.76 -6.53
C TYR A 163 -102.86 27.06 -7.33
N SER A 164 -102.60 28.19 -6.65
CA SER A 164 -102.42 29.46 -7.36
C SER A 164 -101.28 29.37 -8.39
N GLU A 165 -101.53 29.85 -9.60
CA GLU A 165 -100.53 30.04 -10.67
C GLU A 165 -99.23 30.69 -10.14
N THR A 166 -99.35 31.63 -9.20
CA THR A 166 -98.22 32.32 -8.56
C THR A 166 -97.33 31.40 -7.71
N VAL A 167 -97.84 30.28 -7.23
CA VAL A 167 -97.11 29.25 -6.49
C VAL A 167 -96.43 28.28 -7.46
N LEU A 168 -97.13 27.84 -8.50
CA LEU A 168 -96.57 27.00 -9.56
C LEU A 168 -95.40 27.70 -10.29
N LEU A 169 -95.56 28.98 -10.64
CA LEU A 169 -94.51 29.77 -11.28
C LEU A 169 -93.28 29.95 -10.37
N LYS A 170 -93.48 30.15 -9.05
CA LYS A 170 -92.38 30.17 -8.08
C LYS A 170 -91.67 28.82 -7.98
N ALA A 171 -92.41 27.72 -8.00
CA ALA A 171 -91.85 26.36 -7.94
C ALA A 171 -90.96 26.09 -9.17
N ALA A 172 -91.45 26.44 -10.36
CA ALA A 172 -90.71 26.32 -11.62
C ALA A 172 -89.43 27.18 -11.63
N LEU A 173 -89.52 28.44 -11.21
CA LEU A 173 -88.37 29.36 -11.11
C LEU A 173 -87.34 28.94 -10.05
N ALA A 174 -87.73 28.17 -9.03
CA ALA A 174 -86.83 27.67 -8.00
C ALA A 174 -86.04 26.41 -8.41
N LEU A 175 -86.57 25.56 -9.30
CA LEU A 175 -85.92 24.30 -9.71
C LEU A 175 -84.50 24.47 -10.29
N PRO A 176 -84.19 25.48 -11.13
CA PRO A 176 -82.83 25.72 -11.60
C PRO A 176 -81.82 25.92 -10.46
N ALA A 177 -82.20 26.61 -9.38
CA ALA A 177 -81.33 26.83 -8.23
C ALA A 177 -81.02 25.53 -7.46
N VAL A 178 -82.01 24.61 -7.36
CA VAL A 178 -81.79 23.26 -6.81
C VAL A 178 -80.76 22.50 -7.65
N LYS A 179 -80.89 22.56 -8.99
CA LYS A 179 -79.93 21.94 -9.89
C LYS A 179 -78.52 22.50 -9.72
N TYR A 180 -78.35 23.83 -9.77
CA TYR A 180 -77.03 24.45 -9.62
C TYR A 180 -76.38 24.13 -8.27
N LYS A 181 -77.14 24.07 -7.18
CA LYS A 181 -76.65 23.64 -5.85
C LYS A 181 -76.17 22.18 -5.88
N SER A 182 -76.92 21.28 -6.51
CA SER A 182 -76.54 19.86 -6.63
C SER A 182 -75.31 19.65 -7.52
N ASP A 183 -75.26 20.31 -8.69
CA ASP A 183 -74.10 20.29 -9.60
C ASP A 183 -72.84 20.87 -8.93
N ALA A 184 -72.98 21.94 -8.13
CA ALA A 184 -71.89 22.52 -7.35
C ALA A 184 -71.40 21.57 -6.24
N ASN A 185 -72.30 21.00 -5.44
CA ASN A 185 -71.96 20.02 -4.41
C ASN A 185 -71.26 18.79 -5.01
N ARG A 186 -71.71 18.31 -6.17
CA ARG A 186 -71.07 17.19 -6.90
C ARG A 186 -69.65 17.54 -7.37
N ARG A 187 -69.43 18.77 -7.85
CA ARG A 187 -68.09 19.25 -8.21
C ARG A 187 -67.19 19.38 -6.99
N ALA A 188 -67.71 19.87 -5.87
CA ALA A 188 -66.97 19.94 -4.61
C ALA A 188 -66.58 18.54 -4.11
N ALA A 189 -67.47 17.54 -4.21
CA ALA A 189 -67.16 16.16 -3.84
C ALA A 189 -66.08 15.52 -4.74
N LEU A 190 -66.13 15.76 -6.07
CA LEU A 190 -65.09 15.29 -6.99
C LEU A 190 -63.74 15.98 -6.75
N LEU A 191 -63.74 17.28 -6.43
CA LEU A 191 -62.52 18.01 -6.06
C LEU A 191 -61.95 17.55 -4.72
N ALA A 192 -62.80 17.22 -3.73
CA ALA A 192 -62.36 16.62 -2.48
C ALA A 192 -61.70 15.25 -2.73
N GLN A 193 -62.34 14.37 -3.51
CA GLN A 193 -61.76 13.10 -3.92
C GLN A 193 -60.42 13.27 -4.65
N GLU A 194 -60.32 14.21 -5.61
CA GLU A 194 -59.06 14.46 -6.32
C GLU A 194 -57.96 14.99 -5.37
N VAL A 195 -58.33 15.82 -4.38
CA VAL A 195 -57.41 16.30 -3.33
C VAL A 195 -56.96 15.15 -2.43
N ASP A 196 -57.86 14.26 -1.99
CA ASP A 196 -57.55 13.09 -1.19
C ASP A 196 -56.65 12.09 -1.95
N GLU A 197 -56.93 11.82 -3.22
CA GLU A 197 -56.11 10.97 -4.10
C GLU A 197 -54.71 11.57 -4.31
N ARG A 198 -54.60 12.89 -4.52
CA ARG A 198 -53.32 13.60 -4.60
C ARG A 198 -52.56 13.56 -3.28
N HIS A 199 -53.23 13.72 -2.13
CA HIS A 199 -52.60 13.61 -0.82
C HIS A 199 -52.10 12.18 -0.55
N ALA A 200 -52.89 11.15 -0.86
CA ALA A 200 -52.46 9.76 -0.72
C ALA A 200 -51.24 9.43 -1.61
N HIS A 201 -51.20 9.95 -2.84
CA HIS A 201 -50.03 9.81 -3.71
C HIS A 201 -48.79 10.55 -3.19
N LEU A 202 -48.95 11.79 -2.68
CA LEU A 202 -47.86 12.56 -2.06
C LEU A 202 -47.35 11.87 -0.79
N GLU A 203 -48.24 11.28 0.00
CA GLU A 203 -47.88 10.55 1.21
C GLU A 203 -47.16 9.23 0.88
N SER A 204 -47.60 8.46 -0.13
CA SER A 204 -46.90 7.25 -0.58
C SER A 204 -45.51 7.57 -1.12
N THR A 205 -45.41 8.56 -2.01
CA THR A 205 -44.11 8.96 -2.59
C THR A 205 -43.16 9.56 -1.55
N SER A 206 -43.66 10.27 -0.54
CA SER A 206 -42.87 10.71 0.63
C SER A 206 -42.39 9.52 1.47
N LYS A 207 -43.26 8.56 1.82
CA LYS A 207 -42.89 7.33 2.53
C LYS A 207 -41.86 6.50 1.76
N GLU A 208 -41.99 6.41 0.44
CA GLU A 208 -41.02 5.73 -0.45
C GLU A 208 -39.66 6.45 -0.47
N GLN A 209 -39.64 7.78 -0.53
CA GLN A 209 -38.42 8.58 -0.45
C GLN A 209 -37.71 8.41 0.91
N ILE A 210 -38.45 8.50 2.03
CA ILE A 210 -37.94 8.26 3.38
C ILE A 210 -37.33 6.86 3.47
N LYS A 211 -38.05 5.83 3.04
CA LYS A 211 -37.56 4.43 3.03
C LYS A 211 -36.29 4.25 2.18
N CYS A 212 -36.18 4.95 1.05
CA CYS A 212 -34.98 4.92 0.22
C CYS A 212 -33.79 5.65 0.87
N LEU A 213 -34.03 6.72 1.65
CA LEU A 213 -33.02 7.38 2.46
C LEU A 213 -32.58 6.48 3.63
N GLU A 214 -33.51 5.91 4.38
CA GLU A 214 -33.25 4.94 5.45
C GLU A 214 -32.40 3.76 4.97
N GLN A 215 -32.75 3.17 3.83
CA GLN A 215 -31.94 2.10 3.21
C GLN A 215 -30.53 2.59 2.89
N ARG A 216 -30.37 3.76 2.28
CA ARG A 216 -29.06 4.34 1.94
C ARG A 216 -28.22 4.62 3.20
N HIS A 217 -28.83 5.12 4.28
CA HIS A 217 -28.16 5.31 5.56
C HIS A 217 -27.76 3.98 6.20
N ALA A 218 -28.61 2.95 6.15
CA ALA A 218 -28.30 1.62 6.65
C ALA A 218 -27.15 0.95 5.85
N GLU A 219 -27.12 1.15 4.53
CA GLU A 219 -26.04 0.68 3.66
C GLU A 219 -24.72 1.42 3.94
N ALA A 220 -24.74 2.75 4.06
CA ALA A 220 -23.56 3.54 4.45
C ALA A 220 -23.01 3.16 5.83
N ILE A 221 -23.88 2.97 6.84
CA ILE A 221 -23.48 2.49 8.18
C ILE A 221 -22.87 1.08 8.10
N LYS A 222 -23.36 0.21 7.21
CA LYS A 222 -22.81 -1.13 6.99
C LYS A 222 -21.45 -1.08 6.29
N GLU A 223 -21.26 -0.17 5.35
CA GLU A 223 -19.97 0.06 4.69
C GLU A 223 -18.92 0.64 5.66
N ILE A 224 -19.25 1.68 6.42
CA ILE A 224 -18.36 2.27 7.43
C ILE A 224 -17.94 1.21 8.47
N LYS A 225 -18.87 0.34 8.90
CA LYS A 225 -18.55 -0.79 9.78
C LYS A 225 -17.61 -1.82 9.13
N ALA A 226 -17.73 -2.06 7.83
CA ALA A 226 -16.84 -2.95 7.09
C ALA A 226 -15.44 -2.34 6.87
N GLN A 227 -15.37 -1.04 6.58
CA GLN A 227 -14.10 -0.28 6.54
C GLN A 227 -13.38 -0.38 7.89
N PHE A 228 -14.06 -0.05 9.00
CA PHE A 228 -13.49 -0.16 10.35
C PHE A 228 -13.03 -1.57 10.75
N THR A 229 -13.60 -2.64 10.18
CA THR A 229 -13.05 -4.01 10.35
C THR A 229 -11.82 -4.27 9.48
N ASN A 230 -11.76 -3.71 8.27
CA ASN A 230 -10.58 -3.81 7.41
C ASN A 230 -9.41 -3.01 8.01
N ASP A 231 -9.65 -1.81 8.55
CA ASP A 231 -8.62 -0.97 9.17
C ASP A 231 -7.98 -1.65 10.39
N LYS A 232 -8.75 -2.45 11.12
CA LYS A 232 -8.27 -3.32 12.21
C LYS A 232 -7.46 -4.52 11.72
N GLU A 233 -7.69 -4.99 10.49
CA GLU A 233 -6.85 -6.00 9.86
C GLU A 233 -5.57 -5.38 9.29
N ILE A 234 -5.66 -4.19 8.67
CA ILE A 234 -4.53 -3.41 8.16
C ILE A 234 -3.56 -3.07 9.30
N THR A 235 -4.02 -2.41 10.36
CA THR A 235 -3.17 -2.08 11.54
C THR A 235 -2.56 -3.31 12.22
N ARG A 236 -3.24 -4.47 12.18
CA ARG A 236 -2.66 -5.74 12.62
C ARG A 236 -1.55 -6.21 11.67
N LEU A 237 -1.76 -6.18 10.36
CA LEU A 237 -0.78 -6.57 9.36
C LEU A 237 0.45 -5.64 9.37
N GLU A 238 0.26 -4.34 9.54
CA GLU A 238 1.33 -3.36 9.77
C GLU A 238 2.19 -3.71 10.98
N SER A 239 1.56 -4.08 12.11
CA SER A 239 2.29 -4.52 13.31
C SER A 239 3.12 -5.78 13.08
N GLN A 240 2.67 -6.70 12.21
CA GLN A 240 3.41 -7.90 11.83
C GLN A 240 4.55 -7.57 10.84
N ILE A 241 4.29 -6.72 9.85
CA ILE A 241 5.30 -6.21 8.91
C ILE A 241 6.44 -5.54 9.69
N LYS A 242 6.13 -4.71 10.68
CA LYS A 242 7.13 -4.08 11.55
C LYS A 242 7.94 -5.12 12.35
N SER A 243 7.30 -6.15 12.92
CA SER A 243 8.01 -7.24 13.61
C SER A 243 9.01 -7.93 12.67
N TYR A 244 8.61 -8.22 11.44
CA TYR A 244 9.51 -8.82 10.44
C TYR A 244 10.60 -7.86 9.95
N GLN A 245 10.35 -6.54 9.91
CA GLN A 245 11.39 -5.54 9.63
C GLN A 245 12.42 -5.48 10.77
N ASP A 246 11.98 -5.49 12.03
CA ASP A 246 12.86 -5.52 13.21
C ASP A 246 13.68 -6.82 13.28
N GLU A 247 13.13 -7.96 12.84
CA GLU A 247 13.84 -9.24 12.71
C GLU A 247 14.84 -9.21 11.54
N LEU A 248 14.46 -8.67 10.38
CA LEU A 248 15.36 -8.50 9.24
C LEU A 248 16.51 -7.52 9.52
N SER A 249 16.32 -6.51 10.37
CA SER A 249 17.44 -5.67 10.84
C SER A 249 18.41 -6.50 11.66
N LYS A 250 17.95 -7.20 12.70
CA LYS A 250 18.80 -8.02 13.57
C LYS A 250 19.58 -9.09 12.80
N LEU A 251 18.95 -9.73 11.81
CA LEU A 251 19.61 -10.71 10.94
C LEU A 251 20.65 -10.07 10.01
N LYS A 252 20.43 -8.84 9.52
CA LYS A 252 21.47 -8.07 8.80
C LYS A 252 22.63 -7.68 9.73
N ASP A 253 22.32 -7.25 10.95
CA ASP A 253 23.32 -6.88 11.95
C ASP A 253 24.18 -8.11 12.32
N GLU A 254 23.56 -9.28 12.54
CA GLU A 254 24.23 -10.57 12.74
C GLU A 254 25.08 -10.98 11.54
N ILE A 255 24.58 -10.83 10.30
CA ILE A 255 25.37 -11.11 9.08
C ILE A 255 26.57 -10.17 8.98
N THR A 256 26.42 -8.87 9.23
CA THR A 256 27.55 -7.92 9.15
C THR A 256 28.60 -8.23 10.22
N GLN A 257 28.20 -8.56 11.45
CA GLN A 257 29.11 -9.04 12.49
C GLN A 257 29.84 -10.32 12.06
N LEU A 258 29.14 -11.33 11.54
CA LEU A 258 29.77 -12.57 11.06
C LEU A 258 30.72 -12.34 9.87
N THR A 259 30.45 -11.37 8.99
CA THR A 259 31.41 -10.99 7.94
C THR A 259 32.65 -10.28 8.48
N ALA A 260 32.49 -9.41 9.50
CA ALA A 260 33.61 -8.80 10.19
C ALA A 260 34.48 -9.87 10.89
N ASP A 261 33.86 -10.81 11.60
CA ASP A 261 34.58 -11.90 12.28
C ASP A 261 35.28 -12.84 11.29
N ASN A 262 34.66 -13.15 10.14
CA ASN A 262 35.32 -13.90 9.07
C ASN A 262 36.54 -13.15 8.51
N THR A 263 36.42 -11.86 8.17
CA THR A 263 37.58 -11.09 7.66
C THR A 263 38.68 -10.94 8.71
N ASN A 264 38.36 -10.89 10.01
CA ASN A 264 39.35 -10.93 11.08
C ASN A 264 40.10 -12.29 11.10
N LEU A 265 39.38 -13.41 10.97
CA LEU A 265 39.98 -14.75 10.90
C LEU A 265 40.82 -14.96 9.63
N GLU A 266 40.41 -14.40 8.49
CA GLU A 266 41.21 -14.40 7.25
C GLU A 266 42.52 -13.61 7.43
N ASN A 267 42.47 -12.44 8.07
CA ASN A 267 43.65 -11.66 8.42
C ASN A 267 44.60 -12.41 9.39
N GLU A 268 44.06 -13.10 10.40
CA GLU A 268 44.86 -13.98 11.27
C GLU A 268 45.49 -15.13 10.48
N GLN A 269 44.74 -15.79 9.59
CA GLN A 269 45.25 -16.86 8.73
C GLN A 269 46.40 -16.36 7.84
N VAL A 270 46.28 -15.19 7.22
CA VAL A 270 47.36 -14.58 6.42
C VAL A 270 48.59 -14.26 7.27
N ASN A 271 48.39 -13.77 8.51
CA ASN A 271 49.49 -13.52 9.45
C ASN A 271 50.23 -14.81 9.85
N PHE A 272 49.50 -15.89 10.16
CA PHE A 272 50.12 -17.20 10.44
C PHE A 272 50.79 -17.80 9.20
N GLN A 273 50.20 -17.66 8.02
CA GLN A 273 50.80 -18.07 6.75
C GLN A 273 52.14 -17.36 6.52
N LYS A 274 52.22 -16.05 6.81
CA LYS A 274 53.46 -15.28 6.74
C LYS A 274 54.49 -15.76 7.77
N GLN A 275 54.10 -15.99 9.02
CA GLN A 275 55.02 -16.50 10.04
C GLN A 275 55.60 -17.88 9.64
N ILE A 276 54.80 -18.72 8.96
CA ILE A 276 55.26 -19.98 8.38
C ILE A 276 56.27 -19.74 7.24
N THR A 277 56.03 -18.79 6.32
CA THR A 277 57.00 -18.48 5.26
C THR A 277 58.30 -17.88 5.81
N ASP A 278 58.21 -16.96 6.78
CA ASP A 278 59.37 -16.34 7.43
C ASP A 278 60.25 -17.39 8.14
N LEU A 279 59.62 -18.38 8.81
CA LEU A 279 60.29 -19.53 9.43
C LEU A 279 60.85 -20.52 8.40
N LEU A 280 60.16 -20.78 7.30
CA LEU A 280 60.67 -21.63 6.21
C LEU A 280 61.88 -20.99 5.52
N GLU A 281 61.85 -19.68 5.27
CA GLU A 281 63.00 -18.94 4.79
C GLU A 281 64.18 -19.00 5.76
N ALA A 282 63.95 -18.84 7.07
CA ALA A 282 65.00 -18.98 8.08
C ALA A 282 65.57 -20.41 8.12
N ASN A 283 64.72 -21.43 7.97
CA ASN A 283 65.13 -22.83 7.89
C ASN A 283 65.95 -23.11 6.63
N ILE A 284 65.54 -22.58 5.46
CA ILE A 284 66.32 -22.67 4.21
C ILE A 284 67.67 -21.96 4.35
N LYS A 285 67.72 -20.77 4.96
CA LYS A 285 68.97 -20.03 5.22
C LYS A 285 69.90 -20.83 6.13
N LEU A 286 69.40 -21.41 7.22
CA LEU A 286 70.18 -22.26 8.12
C LEU A 286 70.64 -23.57 7.46
N ASN A 287 69.80 -24.21 6.62
CA ASN A 287 70.21 -25.38 5.85
C ASN A 287 71.27 -25.02 4.81
N ASN A 288 71.17 -23.85 4.17
CA ASN A 288 72.22 -23.34 3.29
C ASN A 288 73.51 -23.06 4.08
N GLU A 289 73.46 -22.47 5.28
CA GLU A 289 74.63 -22.29 6.14
C GLU A 289 75.25 -23.63 6.62
N ILE A 290 74.43 -24.67 6.79
CA ILE A 290 74.91 -26.04 7.07
C ILE A 290 75.59 -26.61 5.82
N VAL A 291 74.95 -26.53 4.65
CA VAL A 291 75.50 -27.00 3.38
C VAL A 291 76.75 -26.21 3.00
N ASP A 292 76.83 -24.91 3.24
CA ASP A 292 78.03 -24.09 3.01
C ASP A 292 79.18 -24.52 3.92
N ARG A 293 78.90 -24.93 5.17
CA ARG A 293 79.89 -25.53 6.08
C ARG A 293 80.31 -26.94 5.67
N GLU A 294 79.39 -27.74 5.11
CA GLU A 294 79.67 -29.08 4.56
C GLU A 294 80.36 -29.05 3.18
N THR A 295 80.21 -27.96 2.43
CA THR A 295 80.76 -27.78 1.08
C THR A 295 81.95 -26.82 1.03
N ILE A 296 82.47 -26.36 2.18
CA ILE A 296 83.88 -25.95 2.31
C ILE A 296 84.71 -27.09 1.68
N PRO A 297 85.46 -26.84 0.59
CA PRO A 297 86.04 -27.94 -0.16
C PRO A 297 86.99 -28.78 0.68
N ILE A 298 86.82 -30.10 0.59
CA ILE A 298 87.76 -31.12 1.08
C ILE A 298 88.99 -31.13 0.16
N SER A 299 89.72 -30.01 0.19
CA SER A 299 90.97 -29.72 -0.53
C SER A 299 91.98 -29.03 0.40
N GLY A 300 91.51 -28.34 1.44
CA GLY A 300 92.16 -28.42 2.74
C GLY A 300 91.91 -29.81 3.34
N THR A 301 92.95 -30.42 3.90
CA THR A 301 92.81 -31.64 4.70
C THR A 301 91.78 -31.43 5.81
N PRO A 302 90.97 -32.44 6.19
CA PRO A 302 90.30 -32.38 7.49
C PRO A 302 91.35 -32.16 8.58
N SER A 303 90.96 -31.53 9.68
CA SER A 303 91.82 -31.40 10.87
C SER A 303 91.95 -32.78 11.52
N GLY A 304 92.81 -33.61 10.90
CA GLY A 304 93.38 -34.81 11.50
C GLY A 304 93.97 -34.39 12.84
N THR A 305 94.75 -33.30 12.86
CA THR A 305 95.13 -32.56 14.08
C THR A 305 94.02 -32.46 15.12
N GLU A 306 92.86 -31.84 14.91
CA GLU A 306 91.84 -31.76 15.98
C GLU A 306 91.19 -33.11 16.35
N THR A 307 90.97 -34.00 15.38
CA THR A 307 90.29 -35.28 15.65
C THR A 307 91.22 -36.35 16.25
N GLU A 308 92.50 -36.31 15.88
CA GLU A 308 93.61 -37.11 16.37
C GLU A 308 94.18 -36.51 17.67
N GLU A 309 94.19 -35.18 17.86
CA GLU A 309 94.43 -34.53 19.17
C GLU A 309 93.28 -34.84 20.13
N VAL A 310 92.02 -34.86 19.70
CA VAL A 310 90.92 -35.34 20.54
C VAL A 310 91.10 -36.82 20.87
N LEU A 311 91.57 -37.66 19.93
CA LEU A 311 91.87 -39.07 20.20
C LEU A 311 93.09 -39.25 21.12
N GLU A 312 94.15 -38.48 20.95
CA GLU A 312 95.34 -38.45 21.81
C GLU A 312 95.01 -37.92 23.19
N LEU A 313 94.20 -36.87 23.31
CA LEU A 313 93.68 -36.36 24.57
C LEU A 313 92.77 -37.41 25.23
N PHE A 314 91.93 -38.14 24.48
CA PHE A 314 91.11 -39.21 25.04
C PHE A 314 91.97 -40.39 25.52
N ASN A 315 92.97 -40.81 24.73
CA ASN A 315 93.95 -41.83 25.11
C ASN A 315 94.77 -41.38 26.33
N LYS A 316 95.22 -40.12 26.37
CA LYS A 316 95.99 -39.53 27.47
C LYS A 316 95.16 -39.37 28.74
N ILE A 317 93.88 -39.00 28.62
CA ILE A 317 92.91 -39.01 29.71
C ILE A 317 92.72 -40.45 30.21
N SER A 318 92.57 -41.44 29.32
CA SER A 318 92.42 -42.85 29.70
C SER A 318 93.68 -43.41 30.39
N VAL A 319 94.88 -43.07 29.90
CA VAL A 319 96.15 -43.39 30.56
C VAL A 319 96.22 -42.73 31.93
N LEU A 320 95.98 -41.42 32.05
CA LEU A 320 95.99 -40.69 33.32
C LEU A 320 94.90 -41.17 34.30
N GLN A 321 93.77 -41.69 33.80
CA GLN A 321 92.74 -42.35 34.62
C GLN A 321 93.24 -43.71 35.13
N SER A 322 93.89 -44.51 34.28
CA SER A 322 94.51 -45.78 34.71
C SER A 322 95.67 -45.58 35.69
N GLU A 323 96.45 -44.52 35.51
CA GLU A 323 97.51 -44.12 36.44
C GLU A 323 96.92 -43.61 37.77
N ASN A 324 95.85 -42.82 37.72
CA ASN A 324 95.12 -42.43 38.94
C ASN A 324 94.48 -43.63 39.66
N ALA A 325 94.02 -44.65 38.94
CA ALA A 325 93.55 -45.90 39.55
C ALA A 325 94.71 -46.62 40.24
N ASN A 326 95.81 -46.90 39.52
CA ASN A 326 97.00 -47.52 40.09
C ASN A 326 97.60 -46.75 41.28
N LEU A 327 97.55 -45.41 41.26
CA LEU A 327 97.99 -44.56 42.37
C LEU A 327 97.02 -44.53 43.55
N ARG A 328 95.72 -44.77 43.33
CA ARG A 328 94.75 -45.01 44.41
C ARG A 328 94.97 -46.39 45.01
N ASP A 329 94.97 -47.44 44.19
CA ASP A 329 95.20 -48.83 44.62
C ASP A 329 96.51 -48.95 45.43
N LYS A 330 97.57 -48.24 45.01
CA LYS A 330 98.85 -48.19 45.73
C LYS A 330 98.83 -47.29 46.98
N ASN A 331 98.05 -46.22 47.00
CA ASN A 331 97.82 -45.47 48.24
C ASN A 331 96.97 -46.27 49.22
N ASP A 332 96.04 -47.11 48.76
CA ASP A 332 95.23 -48.00 49.57
C ASP A 332 96.08 -49.18 50.11
N GLU A 333 97.01 -49.71 49.30
CA GLU A 333 98.06 -50.65 49.73
C GLU A 333 98.93 -50.01 50.84
N LEU A 334 99.49 -48.83 50.60
CA LEU A 334 100.30 -48.10 51.59
C LEU A 334 99.51 -47.66 52.81
N MET A 335 98.23 -47.32 52.68
CA MET A 335 97.32 -47.07 53.80
C MET A 335 97.13 -48.34 54.61
N SER A 336 96.94 -49.50 54.00
CA SER A 336 96.82 -50.78 54.71
C SER A 336 98.14 -51.16 55.43
N GLU A 337 99.30 -50.83 54.85
CA GLU A 337 100.60 -51.01 55.52
C GLU A 337 100.74 -50.01 56.69
N VAL A 338 100.41 -48.74 56.51
CA VAL A 338 100.43 -47.71 57.55
C VAL A 338 99.44 -48.04 58.67
N GLU A 339 98.25 -48.56 58.36
CA GLU A 339 97.28 -49.03 59.34
C GLU A 339 97.78 -50.27 60.07
N SER A 340 98.38 -51.25 59.38
CA SER A 340 98.99 -52.42 60.03
C SER A 340 100.14 -52.02 60.95
N LEU A 341 101.04 -51.14 60.50
CA LEU A 341 102.13 -50.59 61.31
C LEU A 341 101.61 -49.71 62.44
N THR A 342 100.49 -49.01 62.26
CA THR A 342 99.81 -48.25 63.32
C THR A 342 99.15 -49.16 64.34
N VAL A 343 98.53 -50.27 63.92
CA VAL A 343 97.97 -51.31 64.80
C VAL A 343 99.08 -52.01 65.58
N ASP A 344 100.23 -52.29 64.96
CA ASP A 344 101.38 -52.83 65.69
C ASP A 344 102.03 -51.80 66.61
N LEU A 345 102.16 -50.52 66.20
CA LEU A 345 102.53 -49.42 67.11
C LEU A 345 101.53 -49.25 68.25
N GLN A 346 100.23 -49.46 68.02
CA GLN A 346 99.21 -49.47 69.06
C GLN A 346 99.35 -50.72 69.95
N ARG A 347 99.67 -51.90 69.43
CA ARG A 347 99.98 -53.10 70.24
C ARG A 347 101.23 -52.89 71.09
N PHE A 348 102.27 -52.24 70.58
CA PHE A 348 103.45 -51.83 71.34
C PHE A 348 103.10 -50.74 72.37
N LYS A 349 102.29 -49.73 72.03
CA LYS A 349 101.81 -48.71 72.99
C LYS A 349 100.90 -49.30 74.07
N ILE A 350 100.01 -50.25 73.75
CA ILE A 350 99.12 -50.91 74.73
C ILE A 350 99.94 -51.84 75.65
N LYS A 351 101.03 -52.44 75.15
CA LYS A 351 102.05 -53.09 76.00
C LYS A 351 102.85 -52.12 76.88
N ALA A 352 102.85 -50.81 76.58
CA ALA A 352 103.62 -49.79 77.29
C ALA A 352 102.79 -48.77 78.10
N SER A 353 101.47 -48.68 77.88
CA SER A 353 100.62 -47.56 78.31
C SER A 353 99.19 -47.98 78.66
N LYS A 354 99.06 -48.87 79.66
CA LYS A 354 97.76 -49.30 80.20
C LYS A 354 97.20 -48.28 81.21
N VAL A 355 96.61 -47.15 80.77
CA VAL A 355 95.83 -46.19 81.61
C VAL A 355 95.07 -45.09 80.80
N VAL A 356 93.75 -44.86 81.06
CA VAL A 356 92.89 -43.62 80.90
C VAL A 356 92.04 -43.25 79.61
N SER A 357 90.68 -43.25 79.76
CA SER A 357 89.50 -42.44 79.20
C SER A 357 88.98 -42.39 77.71
N GLU A 358 87.78 -41.76 77.47
CA GLU A 358 86.78 -41.92 76.33
C GLU A 358 86.13 -40.59 75.73
N ASP A 359 85.19 -40.65 74.73
CA ASP A 359 84.83 -39.64 73.66
C ASP A 359 83.32 -39.14 73.45
N GLU A 360 82.95 -38.47 72.30
CA GLU A 360 81.88 -37.41 72.13
C GLU A 360 80.90 -37.35 70.84
N ILE A 361 80.31 -36.17 70.47
CA ILE A 361 79.09 -35.84 69.61
C ILE A 361 79.37 -35.19 68.18
N ASP A 362 78.51 -34.57 67.30
CA ASP A 362 77.16 -33.90 67.24
C ASP A 362 76.58 -33.73 65.77
N GLN A 363 75.30 -33.27 65.52
CA GLN A 363 74.71 -32.51 64.34
C GLN A 363 73.13 -32.54 64.23
N SER A 364 72.33 -31.79 63.41
CA SER A 364 72.33 -30.42 62.76
C SER A 364 70.97 -30.08 62.03
N GLY A 365 70.71 -28.82 61.55
CA GLY A 365 69.53 -28.36 60.73
C GLY A 365 69.18 -26.83 60.88
N GLY A 366 68.26 -26.09 60.21
CA GLY A 366 67.30 -26.22 59.06
C GLY A 366 65.93 -25.48 59.34
N ALA A 367 65.18 -24.71 58.51
CA ALA A 367 65.26 -24.08 57.16
C ALA A 367 64.39 -22.74 57.05
N VAL A 368 63.89 -22.29 55.86
CA VAL A 368 63.48 -20.85 55.53
C VAL A 368 62.39 -20.73 54.39
N LYS A 369 61.59 -19.68 54.00
CA LYS A 369 60.76 -18.44 54.41
C LYS A 369 60.10 -17.86 53.07
N ARG A 370 59.23 -16.84 52.80
CA ARG A 370 58.28 -15.76 53.34
C ARG A 370 57.51 -15.14 52.08
N ARG A 371 56.58 -14.15 51.97
CA ARG A 371 55.63 -13.26 52.75
C ARG A 371 54.74 -12.40 51.77
N GLY A 372 53.47 -12.02 52.10
CA GLY A 372 52.69 -10.84 51.56
C GLY A 372 51.33 -11.13 50.85
N ASP A 373 50.40 -10.20 50.48
CA ASP A 373 49.97 -8.81 50.88
C ASP A 373 48.58 -8.41 50.24
N SER A 374 47.95 -7.23 50.49
CA SER A 374 46.56 -6.77 50.06
C SER A 374 46.36 -5.21 50.23
N PRO A 375 45.18 -4.48 50.19
CA PRO A 375 43.72 -4.77 49.92
C PRO A 375 42.82 -3.67 49.18
N SER A 376 41.46 -3.84 49.12
CA SER A 376 40.31 -2.85 48.91
C SER A 376 39.57 -2.82 47.53
N LYS A 377 38.24 -2.59 47.36
CA LYS A 377 37.09 -2.23 48.25
C LYS A 377 35.66 -2.60 47.68
N THR A 378 34.78 -3.21 48.49
CA THR A 378 33.26 -3.22 48.50
C THR A 378 32.37 -3.31 47.22
N GLN A 379 31.47 -4.33 47.14
CA GLN A 379 29.99 -4.23 47.35
C GLN A 379 29.20 -5.55 47.09
N ILE A 380 28.31 -5.95 48.02
CA ILE A 380 27.28 -7.05 48.10
C ILE A 380 26.35 -6.66 49.31
N PRO A 381 25.10 -7.16 49.60
CA PRO A 381 24.05 -7.96 48.90
C PRO A 381 22.85 -7.09 48.40
N GLU A 382 21.68 -7.50 47.86
CA GLU A 382 20.82 -8.71 47.71
C GLU A 382 19.42 -8.58 48.42
N GLU A 383 18.42 -9.31 47.89
CA GLU A 383 17.06 -9.63 48.43
C GLU A 383 15.86 -8.64 48.33
N SER A 384 14.66 -9.12 48.72
CA SER A 384 13.29 -8.74 48.25
C SER A 384 12.29 -8.65 49.45
N PRO A 385 10.91 -8.69 49.37
CA PRO A 385 9.90 -8.54 48.29
C PRO A 385 8.60 -7.70 48.66
N ARG A 386 7.55 -7.77 47.81
CA ARG A 386 6.06 -7.67 48.08
C ARG A 386 5.26 -6.33 47.93
N THR A 387 3.92 -6.54 47.81
CA THR A 387 2.74 -5.60 47.68
C THR A 387 2.46 -5.07 46.27
N GLY A 388 1.21 -4.78 45.82
CA GLY A 388 -0.14 -4.84 46.44
C GLY A 388 -1.28 -5.17 45.44
N LYS A 389 -2.57 -4.94 45.78
CA LYS A 389 -3.76 -5.38 45.00
C LYS A 389 -4.90 -4.34 44.93
N LEU A 390 -5.63 -4.30 43.78
CA LEU A 390 -6.91 -3.60 43.51
C LEU A 390 -6.84 -2.05 43.58
N ARG A 391 -7.78 -1.26 43.03
CA ARG A 391 -9.20 -1.51 42.64
C ARG A 391 -9.61 -0.69 41.39
N ARG A 392 -10.69 -1.07 40.70
CA ARG A 392 -11.46 -0.20 39.78
C ARG A 392 -12.60 0.49 40.53
N CYS A 393 -13.10 1.61 40.02
CA CYS A 393 -14.40 2.20 40.38
C CYS A 393 -15.19 2.55 39.10
N ASN A 394 -16.41 2.02 39.00
CA ASN A 394 -17.52 2.62 38.23
C ASN A 394 -18.52 3.17 39.27
N SER A 395 -19.36 4.13 38.87
CA SER A 395 -20.52 4.56 39.65
C SER A 395 -21.63 5.07 38.74
N GLU A 396 -22.41 4.14 38.19
CA GLU A 396 -23.76 4.43 37.70
C GLU A 396 -24.66 4.70 38.92
N THR A 397 -25.56 5.68 38.83
CA THR A 397 -26.50 6.00 39.90
C THR A 397 -27.87 6.27 39.30
N GLU A 398 -28.70 5.23 39.24
CA GLU A 398 -30.10 5.33 38.85
C GLU A 398 -30.89 5.96 40.01
N LEU A 399 -31.71 6.97 39.72
CA LEU A 399 -32.66 7.56 40.66
C LEU A 399 -34.01 7.75 39.97
N GLU A 400 -34.84 6.71 40.02
CA GLU A 400 -36.25 6.81 39.64
C GLU A 400 -37.01 7.65 40.68
N GLY A 401 -37.50 8.82 40.25
CA GLY A 401 -38.28 9.73 41.09
C GLY A 401 -39.77 9.56 40.85
N GLU A 402 -40.44 8.74 41.66
CA GLU A 402 -41.85 8.40 41.50
C GLU A 402 -42.78 9.61 41.72
N CYS A 403 -43.70 9.86 40.77
CA CYS A 403 -44.63 11.00 40.84
C CYS A 403 -45.80 10.73 41.81
N VAL A 404 -45.89 11.48 42.90
CA VAL A 404 -47.05 11.46 43.81
C VAL A 404 -47.97 12.65 43.53
N ALA A 405 -49.13 12.38 42.94
CA ALA A 405 -50.22 13.36 42.84
C ALA A 405 -50.90 13.56 44.20
N VAL A 406 -51.29 14.79 44.53
CA VAL A 406 -52.17 15.11 45.66
C VAL A 406 -53.27 16.04 45.18
N GLU A 407 -54.51 15.68 45.49
CA GLU A 407 -55.72 16.30 44.93
C GLU A 407 -56.15 17.60 45.63
N LEU A 408 -57.09 18.28 44.97
CA LEU A 408 -57.77 19.49 45.40
C LEU A 408 -58.57 19.29 46.70
N GLN A 409 -58.30 20.04 47.79
CA GLN A 409 -59.41 20.62 48.56
C GLN A 409 -59.06 21.79 49.52
N ASN A 410 -59.85 22.86 49.38
CA ASN A 410 -60.35 23.74 50.45
C ASN A 410 -59.43 24.76 51.20
N PRO A 411 -60.02 25.79 51.86
CA PRO A 411 -59.44 27.14 51.86
C PRO A 411 -58.87 27.64 53.21
N LEU A 412 -58.38 28.90 53.18
CA LEU A 412 -58.07 29.77 54.34
C LEU A 412 -56.91 29.33 55.25
N LEU A 413 -55.76 29.02 54.63
CA LEU A 413 -54.46 29.13 55.30
C LEU A 413 -54.01 30.59 55.50
N SER A 414 -53.39 30.85 56.65
CA SER A 414 -52.84 32.15 57.07
C SER A 414 -51.81 32.71 56.08
N PRO A 415 -51.71 34.05 55.88
CA PRO A 415 -50.80 34.66 54.89
C PRO A 415 -49.35 34.13 54.97
N ASN A 416 -48.80 33.97 56.17
CA ASN A 416 -47.40 33.51 56.33
C ASN A 416 -47.13 32.12 55.72
N SER A 417 -48.05 31.15 55.80
CA SER A 417 -47.77 29.83 55.23
C SER A 417 -47.79 29.85 53.70
N LYS A 418 -48.62 30.71 53.11
CA LYS A 418 -48.62 30.94 51.66
C LYS A 418 -47.37 31.67 51.20
N VAL A 419 -46.88 32.64 51.98
CA VAL A 419 -45.59 33.31 51.71
C VAL A 419 -44.46 32.28 51.73
N SER A 420 -44.33 31.47 52.78
CA SER A 420 -43.26 30.44 52.81
C SER A 420 -43.40 29.35 51.73
N GLN A 421 -44.62 28.99 51.32
CA GLN A 421 -44.84 28.09 50.18
C GLN A 421 -44.43 28.73 48.85
N LEU A 422 -44.70 30.03 48.66
CA LEU A 422 -44.24 30.78 47.50
C LEU A 422 -42.71 30.98 47.51
N GLU A 423 -42.10 31.25 48.67
CA GLU A 423 -40.64 31.33 48.83
C GLU A 423 -39.95 30.00 48.52
N SER A 424 -40.51 28.86 48.96
CA SER A 424 -40.02 27.53 48.56
C SER A 424 -40.15 27.32 47.05
N ARG A 425 -41.31 27.61 46.46
CA ARG A 425 -41.52 27.47 45.01
C ARG A 425 -40.63 28.41 44.19
N CYS A 426 -40.33 29.62 44.68
CA CYS A 426 -39.36 30.51 44.05
C CYS A 426 -37.96 29.91 44.08
N LYS A 427 -37.52 29.33 45.19
CA LYS A 427 -36.22 28.63 45.30
C LYS A 427 -36.14 27.38 44.43
N GLU A 428 -37.23 26.60 44.36
CA GLU A 428 -37.35 25.47 43.44
C GLU A 428 -37.21 25.94 41.98
N LEU A 429 -37.90 27.02 41.60
CA LEU A 429 -37.78 27.63 40.27
C LEU A 429 -36.37 28.19 40.00
N GLU A 430 -35.76 28.89 40.95
CA GLU A 430 -34.37 29.37 40.89
C GLU A 430 -33.41 28.19 40.65
N THR A 431 -33.48 27.12 41.44
CA THR A 431 -32.63 25.93 41.24
C THR A 431 -32.91 25.18 39.94
N SER A 432 -34.14 25.22 39.41
CA SER A 432 -34.47 24.65 38.10
C SER A 432 -33.92 25.51 36.94
N LEU A 433 -33.86 26.83 37.12
CA LEU A 433 -33.27 27.77 36.18
C LEU A 433 -31.75 27.64 36.16
N ASP A 434 -31.11 27.50 37.33
CA ASP A 434 -29.67 27.23 37.45
C ASP A 434 -29.30 25.89 36.79
N GLN A 435 -30.10 24.84 37.01
CA GLN A 435 -29.91 23.53 36.36
C GLN A 435 -30.09 23.62 34.84
N LEU A 436 -31.07 24.38 34.35
CA LEU A 436 -31.30 24.58 32.92
C LEU A 436 -30.18 25.42 32.28
N SER A 437 -29.73 26.49 32.94
CA SER A 437 -28.58 27.30 32.50
C SER A 437 -27.33 26.43 32.38
N LYS A 438 -27.06 25.61 33.39
CA LYS A 438 -25.93 24.67 33.34
C LYS A 438 -26.11 23.62 32.24
N ALA A 439 -27.32 23.09 32.02
CA ALA A 439 -27.56 22.14 30.93
C ALA A 439 -27.31 22.78 29.55
N TYR A 440 -27.56 24.09 29.39
CA TYR A 440 -27.16 24.83 28.19
C TYR A 440 -25.64 25.02 28.09
N GLU A 441 -24.94 25.35 29.19
CA GLU A 441 -23.46 25.43 29.23
C GLU A 441 -22.80 24.08 28.87
N ASP A 442 -23.22 22.99 29.54
CA ASP A 442 -22.76 21.62 29.27
C ASP A 442 -23.04 21.20 27.80
N CYS A 443 -24.12 21.72 27.18
CA CYS A 443 -24.42 21.51 25.76
C CYS A 443 -23.58 22.38 24.81
N GLU A 444 -23.31 23.64 25.15
CA GLU A 444 -22.44 24.52 24.35
C GLU A 444 -21.01 23.93 24.32
N ASP A 445 -20.46 23.56 25.48
CA ASP A 445 -19.15 22.90 25.57
C ASP A 445 -19.11 21.61 24.74
N TYR A 446 -20.16 20.76 24.80
CA TYR A 446 -20.23 19.56 23.95
C TYR A 446 -20.19 19.89 22.44
N TRP A 447 -20.90 20.92 21.98
CA TRP A 447 -20.90 21.30 20.56
C TRP A 447 -19.61 22.00 20.13
N GLN A 448 -19.00 22.82 21.00
CA GLN A 448 -17.66 23.37 20.78
C GLN A 448 -16.62 22.26 20.64
N ASP A 449 -16.66 21.25 21.52
CA ASP A 449 -15.73 20.13 21.48
C ASP A 449 -16.01 19.20 20.28
N LYS A 450 -17.27 19.09 19.84
CA LYS A 450 -17.64 18.38 18.61
C LYS A 450 -17.09 19.08 17.36
N LEU A 451 -17.21 20.40 17.28
CA LEU A 451 -16.64 21.22 16.21
C LEU A 451 -15.10 21.23 16.25
N SER A 452 -14.49 21.20 17.44
CA SER A 452 -13.03 21.13 17.59
C SER A 452 -12.49 19.78 17.09
N GLN A 453 -13.18 18.69 17.39
CA GLN A 453 -12.89 17.35 16.86
C GLN A 453 -13.04 17.29 15.34
N GLU A 454 -14.12 17.84 14.78
CA GLU A 454 -14.38 17.85 13.33
C GLU A 454 -13.31 18.64 12.57
N ARG A 455 -12.98 19.86 13.03
CA ARG A 455 -11.86 20.66 12.48
C ARG A 455 -10.53 19.92 12.54
N LYS A 456 -10.28 19.17 13.62
CA LYS A 456 -9.06 18.36 13.81
C LYS A 456 -9.03 17.09 12.95
N MET A 457 -10.17 16.56 12.54
CA MET A 457 -10.25 15.49 11.56
C MET A 457 -10.05 16.04 10.13
N PHE A 458 -10.68 17.16 9.80
CA PHE A 458 -10.50 17.84 8.50
C PHE A 458 -9.04 18.24 8.24
N GLU A 459 -8.36 18.86 9.22
CA GLU A 459 -6.95 19.26 9.03
C GLU A 459 -6.01 18.03 8.93
N LYS A 460 -6.34 16.90 9.57
CA LYS A 460 -5.63 15.63 9.36
C LYS A 460 -5.86 15.03 7.98
N GLU A 461 -7.10 15.01 7.51
CA GLU A 461 -7.45 14.52 6.17
C GLU A 461 -6.74 15.36 5.11
N ARG A 462 -6.74 16.70 5.28
CA ARG A 462 -5.96 17.62 4.48
C ARG A 462 -4.44 17.35 4.54
N GLN A 463 -3.87 17.11 5.72
CA GLN A 463 -2.47 16.69 5.83
C GLN A 463 -2.17 15.40 5.08
N ILE A 464 -3.07 14.41 5.10
CA ILE A 464 -2.91 13.15 4.34
C ILE A 464 -2.92 13.42 2.83
N TYR A 465 -3.81 14.29 2.33
CA TYR A 465 -3.79 14.70 0.92
C TYR A 465 -2.52 15.49 0.54
N ASP A 466 -2.05 16.41 1.40
CA ASP A 466 -0.82 17.17 1.18
C ASP A 466 0.43 16.26 1.21
N GLU A 467 0.46 15.23 2.07
CA GLU A 467 1.51 14.21 2.14
C GLU A 467 1.47 13.23 0.94
N GLU A 468 0.29 12.75 0.53
CA GLU A 468 0.14 11.89 -0.65
C GLU A 468 0.52 12.63 -1.94
N GLN A 469 0.12 13.89 -2.08
CA GLN A 469 0.53 14.75 -3.20
C GLN A 469 2.06 14.91 -3.22
N GLN A 470 2.69 15.20 -2.07
CA GLN A 470 4.15 15.33 -2.00
C GLN A 470 4.87 14.00 -2.33
N ASP A 471 4.35 12.85 -1.89
CA ASP A 471 4.94 11.55 -2.21
C ASP A 471 4.77 11.19 -3.70
N ASN A 472 3.67 11.61 -4.32
CA ASN A 472 3.47 11.48 -5.77
C ASN A 472 4.38 12.43 -6.57
N ASP A 473 4.60 13.67 -6.12
CA ASP A 473 5.56 14.60 -6.73
C ASP A 473 7.01 14.11 -6.59
N ARG A 474 7.36 13.44 -5.49
CA ARG A 474 8.66 12.75 -5.32
C ARG A 474 8.82 11.61 -6.31
N LYS A 475 7.83 10.71 -6.44
CA LYS A 475 7.85 9.60 -7.42
C LYS A 475 7.94 10.12 -8.86
N PHE A 476 7.23 11.20 -9.17
CA PHE A 476 7.33 11.85 -10.48
C PHE A 476 8.75 12.38 -10.73
N THR A 477 9.37 13.02 -9.74
CA THR A 477 10.76 13.49 -9.83
C THR A 477 11.76 12.32 -10.03
N GLU A 478 11.63 11.24 -9.25
CA GLU A 478 12.45 10.03 -9.37
C GLU A 478 12.28 9.33 -10.74
N LEU A 479 11.06 9.34 -11.30
CA LEU A 479 10.80 8.83 -12.65
C LEU A 479 11.42 9.73 -13.73
N MET A 480 11.37 11.05 -13.58
CA MET A 480 12.01 12.00 -14.50
C MET A 480 13.54 11.87 -14.48
N GLU A 481 14.15 11.65 -13.32
CA GLU A 481 15.58 11.39 -13.17
C GLU A 481 15.97 10.08 -13.89
N LYS A 482 15.23 8.99 -13.69
CA LYS A 482 15.46 7.71 -14.38
C LYS A 482 15.25 7.77 -15.90
N VAL A 483 14.37 8.65 -16.39
CA VAL A 483 14.24 8.92 -17.83
C VAL A 483 15.50 9.61 -18.34
N GLN A 484 16.04 10.62 -17.63
CA GLN A 484 17.29 11.28 -18.01
C GLN A 484 18.50 10.32 -17.96
N GLU A 485 18.59 9.44 -16.96
CA GLU A 485 19.61 8.38 -16.92
C GLU A 485 19.49 7.43 -18.13
N LYS A 486 18.27 6.99 -18.45
CA LYS A 486 18.01 6.12 -19.60
C LYS A 486 18.39 6.80 -20.91
N ASP A 487 18.03 8.06 -21.11
CA ASP A 487 18.33 8.80 -22.34
C ASP A 487 19.84 9.06 -22.47
N GLY A 488 20.54 9.28 -21.35
CA GLY A 488 22.00 9.35 -21.30
C GLY A 488 22.70 8.02 -21.65
N LEU A 489 22.14 6.88 -21.22
CA LEU A 489 22.62 5.55 -21.59
C LEU A 489 22.31 5.20 -23.05
N GLU A 490 21.16 5.62 -23.58
CA GLU A 490 20.76 5.43 -24.98
C GLU A 490 21.67 6.25 -25.92
N GLN A 491 22.06 7.46 -25.51
CA GLN A 491 23.08 8.26 -26.20
C GLN A 491 24.45 7.58 -26.18
N GLN A 492 24.93 7.11 -25.01
CA GLN A 492 26.21 6.38 -24.92
C GLN A 492 26.23 5.11 -25.78
N TYR A 493 25.11 4.38 -25.84
CA TYR A 493 24.98 3.21 -26.70
C TYR A 493 25.03 3.60 -28.20
N THR A 494 24.34 4.68 -28.59
CA THR A 494 24.36 5.21 -29.95
C THR A 494 25.77 5.67 -30.37
N ASP A 495 26.50 6.33 -29.47
CA ASP A 495 27.87 6.76 -29.71
C ASP A 495 28.82 5.55 -29.87
N LEU A 496 28.65 4.50 -29.06
CA LEU A 496 29.41 3.25 -29.17
C LEU A 496 29.09 2.46 -30.45
N GLU A 497 27.83 2.38 -30.89
CA GLU A 497 27.48 1.78 -32.19
C GLU A 497 28.14 2.54 -33.35
N LYS A 498 28.18 3.88 -33.27
CA LYS A 498 28.88 4.71 -34.26
C LYS A 498 30.39 4.51 -34.24
N GLU A 499 31.03 4.46 -33.07
CA GLU A 499 32.47 4.16 -32.96
C GLU A 499 32.80 2.76 -33.51
N PHE A 500 31.94 1.77 -33.28
CA PHE A 500 32.09 0.41 -33.80
C PHE A 500 31.96 0.37 -35.33
N GLU A 501 30.97 1.03 -35.91
CA GLU A 501 30.79 1.06 -37.36
C GLU A 501 31.91 1.87 -38.05
N GLU A 502 32.37 2.97 -37.44
CA GLU A 502 33.57 3.70 -37.89
C GLU A 502 34.84 2.82 -37.83
N PHE A 503 35.01 2.00 -36.79
CA PHE A 503 36.14 1.06 -36.69
C PHE A 503 36.05 -0.03 -37.76
N LYS A 504 34.85 -0.54 -38.02
CA LYS A 504 34.56 -1.54 -39.05
C LYS A 504 34.79 -1.01 -40.47
N GLU A 505 34.42 0.24 -40.75
CA GLU A 505 34.74 0.92 -42.02
C GLU A 505 36.25 1.09 -42.18
N LYS A 506 36.95 1.61 -41.16
CA LYS A 506 38.43 1.77 -41.19
C LYS A 506 39.14 0.44 -41.42
N SER A 507 38.74 -0.62 -40.71
CA SER A 507 39.32 -1.97 -40.89
C SER A 507 39.00 -2.58 -42.26
N MET A 508 37.83 -2.28 -42.85
CA MET A 508 37.49 -2.70 -44.21
C MET A 508 38.34 -1.99 -45.27
N VAL A 509 38.58 -0.68 -45.12
CA VAL A 509 39.45 0.10 -46.01
C VAL A 509 40.90 -0.37 -45.90
N GLU A 510 41.43 -0.54 -44.69
CA GLU A 510 42.79 -1.11 -44.47
C GLU A 510 42.93 -2.50 -45.10
N PHE A 511 41.89 -3.35 -45.02
CA PHE A 511 41.89 -4.66 -45.67
C PHE A 511 41.85 -4.57 -47.20
N GLU A 512 41.08 -3.64 -47.77
CA GLU A 512 41.01 -3.43 -49.23
C GLU A 512 42.34 -2.87 -49.77
N GLU A 513 42.99 -1.95 -49.06
CA GLU A 513 44.34 -1.48 -49.37
C GLU A 513 45.37 -2.62 -49.32
N LYS A 514 45.33 -3.47 -48.29
CA LYS A 514 46.22 -4.64 -48.21
C LYS A 514 45.94 -5.68 -49.29
N CYS A 515 44.69 -5.83 -49.74
CA CYS A 515 44.37 -6.66 -50.90
C CYS A 515 44.97 -6.11 -52.20
N LYS A 516 44.91 -4.78 -52.42
CA LYS A 516 45.53 -4.12 -53.58
C LYS A 516 47.05 -4.26 -53.58
N GLU A 517 47.71 -4.03 -52.45
CA GLU A 517 49.15 -4.23 -52.29
C GLU A 517 49.56 -5.70 -52.58
N ILE A 518 48.78 -6.67 -52.10
CA ILE A 518 48.99 -8.09 -52.40
C ILE A 518 48.78 -8.39 -53.89
N GLU A 519 47.85 -7.73 -54.58
CA GLU A 519 47.59 -7.92 -56.01
C GLU A 519 48.67 -7.26 -56.88
N GLU A 520 49.13 -6.05 -56.54
CA GLU A 520 50.27 -5.37 -57.15
C GLU A 520 51.54 -6.23 -57.03
N LEU A 521 51.88 -6.70 -55.82
CA LEU A 521 53.02 -7.59 -55.58
C LEU A 521 52.88 -8.94 -56.32
N ARG A 522 51.66 -9.46 -56.52
CA ARG A 522 51.44 -10.63 -57.38
C ARG A 522 51.77 -10.33 -58.83
N THR A 523 51.31 -9.19 -59.37
CA THR A 523 51.64 -8.80 -60.76
C THR A 523 53.12 -8.52 -60.96
N GLU A 524 53.82 -7.97 -59.97
CA GLU A 524 55.28 -7.80 -60.00
C GLU A 524 55.99 -9.16 -59.99
N ILE A 525 55.59 -10.07 -59.09
CA ILE A 525 56.14 -11.44 -59.03
C ILE A 525 55.89 -12.20 -60.35
N ASP A 526 54.71 -12.08 -60.95
CA ASP A 526 54.39 -12.75 -62.21
C ASP A 526 55.06 -12.08 -63.43
N GLY A 527 55.29 -10.76 -63.40
CA GLY A 527 56.14 -10.06 -64.36
C GLY A 527 57.60 -10.51 -64.27
N LEU A 528 58.19 -10.54 -63.08
CA LEU A 528 59.54 -11.04 -62.83
C LEU A 528 59.68 -12.52 -63.20
N ARG A 529 58.64 -13.35 -63.01
CA ARG A 529 58.61 -14.74 -63.50
C ARG A 529 58.63 -14.80 -65.03
N LEU A 530 57.95 -13.89 -65.71
CA LEU A 530 57.94 -13.78 -67.17
C LEU A 530 59.33 -13.38 -67.68
N GLU A 531 59.94 -12.33 -67.12
CA GLU A 531 61.32 -11.93 -67.42
C GLU A 531 62.32 -13.05 -67.15
N ILE A 532 62.19 -13.77 -66.02
CA ILE A 532 63.02 -14.93 -65.70
C ILE A 532 62.81 -16.04 -66.73
N ASN A 533 61.58 -16.26 -67.23
CA ASN A 533 61.32 -17.27 -68.27
C ASN A 533 61.89 -16.88 -69.63
N GLU A 534 61.77 -15.62 -70.05
CA GLU A 534 62.38 -15.11 -71.30
C GLU A 534 63.92 -15.16 -71.24
N ASN A 535 64.51 -14.74 -70.12
CA ASN A 535 65.94 -14.91 -69.86
C ASN A 535 66.35 -16.40 -69.79
N LYS A 536 65.44 -17.28 -69.38
CA LYS A 536 65.69 -18.73 -69.34
C LYS A 536 65.60 -19.39 -70.71
N GLU A 537 64.74 -18.93 -71.62
CA GLU A 537 64.78 -19.38 -73.02
C GLU A 537 66.08 -18.95 -73.70
N LEU A 538 66.54 -17.71 -73.45
CA LEU A 538 67.88 -17.24 -73.84
C LEU A 538 69.02 -18.10 -73.24
N PHE A 539 68.89 -18.56 -71.99
CA PHE A 539 69.88 -19.44 -71.35
C PHE A 539 69.81 -20.91 -71.83
N ASP A 540 68.62 -21.45 -72.11
CA ASP A 540 68.46 -22.83 -72.58
C ASP A 540 68.98 -23.00 -74.01
N ASP A 541 68.87 -21.97 -74.86
CA ASP A 541 69.51 -21.98 -76.19
C ASP A 541 71.04 -21.90 -76.13
N ILE A 542 71.60 -21.25 -75.10
CA ILE A 542 73.04 -21.32 -74.79
C ILE A 542 73.40 -22.71 -74.24
N ALA A 543 72.62 -23.27 -73.30
CA ALA A 543 72.88 -24.55 -72.65
C ALA A 543 72.86 -25.74 -73.63
N LYS A 544 71.97 -25.72 -74.63
CA LYS A 544 71.93 -26.70 -75.73
C LYS A 544 73.22 -26.72 -76.58
N SER A 545 74.07 -25.69 -76.50
CA SER A 545 75.28 -25.54 -77.31
C SER A 545 76.60 -25.93 -76.62
N SER A 546 76.60 -26.31 -75.33
CA SER A 546 77.81 -26.76 -74.63
C SER A 546 77.56 -27.77 -73.51
N THR A 547 77.77 -29.05 -73.82
CA THR A 547 78.00 -30.10 -72.81
C THR A 547 79.28 -30.87 -73.17
N GLN A 548 80.41 -30.46 -72.61
CA GLN A 548 81.60 -31.30 -72.49
C GLN A 548 82.43 -30.98 -71.23
N HIS A 549 82.95 -32.06 -70.64
CA HIS A 549 84.08 -32.16 -69.70
C HIS A 549 83.98 -31.69 -68.23
N ILE A 550 84.17 -32.70 -67.34
CA ILE A 550 85.06 -32.73 -66.16
C ILE A 550 84.61 -31.89 -64.94
N LEU A 551 84.08 -32.50 -63.85
CA LEU A 551 84.67 -33.42 -62.83
C LEU A 551 85.46 -32.73 -61.71
N ASN A 552 85.01 -32.97 -60.47
CA ASN A 552 85.74 -32.84 -59.18
C ASN A 552 86.16 -31.39 -58.80
N THR A 553 86.27 -30.94 -57.55
CA THR A 553 86.58 -31.61 -56.27
C THR A 553 85.98 -30.87 -55.05
N SER A 554 85.70 -31.60 -53.96
CA SER A 554 85.93 -31.24 -52.53
C SER A 554 85.54 -29.89 -51.91
N ASN A 555 84.99 -30.01 -50.69
CA ASN A 555 85.12 -29.12 -49.50
C ASN A 555 83.99 -28.13 -49.13
N SER A 556 83.51 -28.38 -47.90
CA SER A 556 82.97 -27.45 -46.89
C SER A 556 81.47 -27.05 -46.95
N PRO A 557 80.74 -27.14 -45.82
CA PRO A 557 79.36 -26.65 -45.71
C PRO A 557 79.33 -25.14 -45.42
N ALA A 558 78.66 -24.36 -46.28
CA ALA A 558 78.66 -22.89 -46.19
C ALA A 558 77.27 -22.25 -46.45
N SER A 559 76.24 -22.75 -45.78
CA SER A 559 74.97 -22.04 -45.55
C SER A 559 74.51 -22.34 -44.11
N SER A 560 74.41 -21.41 -43.16
CA SER A 560 74.40 -19.93 -43.19
C SER A 560 73.21 -19.32 -43.92
N PRO A 561 72.43 -18.43 -43.27
CA PRO A 561 72.01 -18.52 -41.86
C PRO A 561 70.48 -18.63 -41.67
N ILE A 562 69.72 -18.62 -42.77
CA ILE A 562 68.25 -18.43 -42.77
C ILE A 562 67.49 -19.54 -42.04
N SER A 563 67.91 -20.81 -42.17
CA SER A 563 67.18 -21.95 -41.58
C SER A 563 67.17 -21.98 -40.04
N TYR A 564 68.07 -21.25 -39.37
CA TYR A 564 68.13 -21.20 -37.91
C TYR A 564 67.25 -20.09 -37.31
N LEU A 565 66.87 -19.09 -38.13
CA LEU A 565 66.13 -17.90 -37.68
C LEU A 565 64.61 -18.15 -37.60
N MET A 566 64.09 -19.08 -38.40
CA MET A 566 62.67 -19.48 -38.41
C MET A 566 62.30 -20.49 -37.30
N GLN A 567 63.21 -20.81 -36.36
CA GLN A 567 62.96 -21.72 -35.24
C GLN A 567 63.09 -21.07 -33.85
N GLN A 568 63.15 -19.73 -33.77
CA GLN A 568 63.17 -18.98 -32.51
C GLN A 568 62.04 -17.95 -32.44
N SER A 569 60.84 -18.42 -32.10
CA SER A 569 59.65 -17.59 -31.87
C SER A 569 59.70 -16.92 -30.49
N THR A 570 60.48 -15.84 -30.36
CA THR A 570 60.56 -15.00 -29.15
C THR A 570 60.49 -13.51 -29.51
N ILE A 571 59.33 -12.90 -29.31
CA ILE A 571 59.00 -11.45 -29.16
C ILE A 571 57.47 -11.45 -28.90
N GLN A 572 56.96 -11.16 -27.69
CA GLN A 572 56.94 -9.91 -26.92
C GLN A 572 56.13 -8.78 -27.58
N SER A 573 54.90 -8.61 -27.10
CA SER A 573 53.97 -7.53 -27.49
C SER A 573 54.45 -6.16 -26.98
N PRO A 574 54.34 -5.07 -27.76
CA PRO A 574 54.65 -3.72 -27.29
C PRO A 574 53.52 -3.17 -26.39
N MET A 575 53.90 -2.61 -25.22
CA MET A 575 52.98 -1.86 -24.37
C MET A 575 52.60 -0.50 -24.99
N LYS A 576 51.36 -0.05 -24.73
CA LYS A 576 51.01 1.39 -24.79
C LYS A 576 50.80 1.90 -23.37
N ASN A 577 51.70 2.77 -22.92
CA ASN A 577 51.51 3.53 -21.69
C ASN A 577 50.56 4.71 -21.92
N ARG A 578 49.82 5.10 -20.89
CA ARG A 578 49.36 6.49 -20.71
C ARG A 578 49.67 6.90 -19.26
N MET A 579 50.09 8.15 -19.08
CA MET A 579 50.71 8.63 -17.84
C MET A 579 49.73 8.89 -16.69
N ASP A 580 50.31 8.94 -15.50
CA ASP A 580 49.70 9.13 -14.18
C ASP A 580 49.12 10.54 -13.94
N LEU A 581 48.36 10.66 -12.84
CA LEU A 581 48.37 11.85 -11.99
C LEU A 581 48.31 11.40 -10.50
N GLU A 582 48.83 12.23 -9.59
CA GLU A 582 49.26 11.83 -8.24
C GLU A 582 48.12 11.62 -7.21
N ASP A 583 48.30 10.64 -6.29
CA ASP A 583 48.52 10.75 -4.82
C ASP A 583 47.83 11.94 -4.03
N PRO A 584 47.60 11.94 -2.68
CA PRO A 584 48.31 11.09 -1.72
C PRO A 584 47.64 10.69 -0.36
N ARG A 585 48.17 9.59 0.24
CA ARG A 585 48.15 9.24 1.71
C ARG A 585 46.79 8.80 2.31
N GLN A 586 46.72 8.20 3.52
CA GLN A 586 47.77 8.02 4.55
C GLN A 586 47.65 6.71 5.35
N SER A 587 48.79 6.17 5.78
CA SER A 587 48.91 4.92 6.55
C SER A 587 48.70 5.11 8.06
N ARG A 588 48.27 4.05 8.76
CA ARG A 588 48.95 3.55 9.97
C ARG A 588 48.48 2.16 10.41
N SER A 589 49.42 1.42 11.00
CA SER A 589 49.19 0.17 11.74
C SER A 589 48.94 0.45 13.23
N LEU A 590 48.62 -0.60 14.01
CA LEU A 590 49.41 -1.11 15.16
C LEU A 590 48.55 -1.96 16.13
N PHE A 591 48.97 -3.21 16.41
CA PHE A 591 48.93 -3.89 17.73
C PHE A 591 47.55 -4.19 18.40
N ASN A 592 47.37 -5.20 19.28
CA ASN A 592 48.04 -6.50 19.52
C ASN A 592 47.19 -7.39 20.47
N ASN A 593 47.27 -8.72 20.35
CA ASN A 593 47.09 -9.78 21.38
C ASN A 593 45.97 -9.72 22.46
N GLY A 594 45.14 -10.78 22.57
CA GLY A 594 44.08 -10.92 23.60
C GLY A 594 43.60 -12.36 23.97
N THR A 595 44.50 -13.34 23.99
CA THR A 595 44.29 -14.80 24.21
C THR A 595 43.22 -15.28 25.23
N GLY A 596 42.43 -16.33 24.89
CA GLY A 596 41.67 -17.16 25.86
C GLY A 596 40.59 -18.12 25.27
N ILE A 597 40.93 -19.29 24.70
CA ILE A 597 40.97 -20.63 25.36
C ILE A 597 39.61 -21.42 25.40
N PHE A 598 39.54 -22.50 24.60
CA PHE A 598 38.72 -23.75 24.74
C PHE A 598 37.17 -23.66 24.57
N GLN A 599 36.43 -24.69 24.09
CA GLN A 599 36.76 -25.88 23.27
C GLN A 599 35.48 -26.52 22.64
N ARG A 600 35.65 -27.26 21.52
CA ARG A 600 34.79 -28.36 21.01
C ARG A 600 33.28 -28.10 20.73
N ARG A 601 32.94 -28.06 19.43
CA ARG A 601 32.27 -29.21 18.75
C ARG A 601 32.37 -29.10 17.21
N ARG A 602 33.12 -30.00 16.57
CA ARG A 602 33.08 -30.15 15.10
C ARG A 602 31.79 -30.86 14.66
N ARG A 603 31.09 -30.28 13.70
CA ARG A 603 30.43 -31.01 12.60
C ARG A 603 30.93 -30.36 11.31
N GLN A 604 31.55 -31.15 10.44
CA GLN A 604 32.06 -30.66 9.16
C GLN A 604 30.95 -30.75 8.12
N PHE A 605 30.66 -29.63 7.47
CA PHE A 605 30.13 -29.61 6.11
C PHE A 605 31.15 -28.85 5.27
N ASN A 606 31.71 -29.50 4.25
CA ASN A 606 32.72 -28.87 3.40
C ASN A 606 32.01 -28.01 2.35
N VAL A 607 32.00 -26.70 2.56
CA VAL A 607 31.84 -25.74 1.46
C VAL A 607 33.20 -25.66 0.76
N ILE A 608 33.32 -26.26 -0.43
CA ILE A 608 34.49 -26.04 -1.29
C ILE A 608 34.21 -24.82 -2.16
N LEU A 609 34.72 -23.68 -1.71
CA LEU A 609 34.74 -22.43 -2.48
C LEU A 609 35.75 -22.57 -3.63
N MET A 610 35.28 -22.69 -4.86
CA MET A 610 36.14 -22.80 -6.05
C MET A 610 36.68 -21.43 -6.49
N ALA A 611 37.68 -20.92 -5.76
CA ALA A 611 38.49 -19.79 -6.19
C ALA A 611 39.50 -20.23 -7.28
N SER A 612 39.08 -20.19 -8.55
CA SER A 612 39.89 -20.66 -9.68
C SER A 612 40.92 -19.63 -10.17
N GLN A 613 42.01 -19.44 -9.42
CA GLN A 613 43.25 -18.91 -9.99
C GLN A 613 44.04 -20.04 -10.66
N HIS A 614 44.04 -20.10 -11.99
CA HIS A 614 45.05 -20.84 -12.74
C HIS A 614 45.35 -20.16 -14.07
N SER A 615 46.63 -19.87 -14.30
CA SER A 615 47.13 -19.35 -15.57
C SER A 615 47.22 -20.44 -16.63
N CYS A 616 47.02 -20.00 -17.87
CA CYS A 616 47.23 -20.69 -19.14
C CYS A 616 48.24 -21.87 -19.18
N PHE A 617 47.83 -22.93 -19.89
CA PHE A 617 48.70 -23.68 -20.80
C PHE A 617 47.90 -24.06 -22.05
N GLU A 618 48.54 -23.97 -23.22
CA GLU A 618 47.90 -24.17 -24.53
C GLU A 618 47.84 -25.65 -24.94
N THR A 619 46.80 -26.03 -25.69
CA THR A 619 46.75 -27.31 -26.42
C THR A 619 46.20 -27.12 -27.84
N HIS A 620 47.04 -26.59 -28.74
CA HIS A 620 46.73 -26.63 -30.17
C HIS A 620 46.76 -28.08 -30.70
N SER A 621 45.65 -28.50 -31.31
CA SER A 621 45.44 -29.88 -31.77
C SER A 621 46.22 -30.18 -33.05
N VAL A 622 46.93 -31.31 -33.07
CA VAL A 622 47.60 -31.85 -34.27
C VAL A 622 47.01 -33.21 -34.64
N ALA A 623 46.25 -33.24 -35.73
CA ALA A 623 45.71 -34.46 -36.30
C ALA A 623 46.79 -35.26 -37.05
N SER A 624 46.79 -36.59 -36.89
CA SER A 624 47.79 -37.46 -37.52
C SER A 624 47.42 -37.82 -38.97
N THR A 625 48.39 -37.68 -39.88
CA THR A 625 48.36 -38.27 -41.22
C THR A 625 49.64 -39.07 -41.46
N HIS A 626 49.56 -40.40 -41.29
CA HIS A 626 50.67 -41.29 -41.65
C HIS A 626 50.86 -41.35 -43.18
N SER A 627 52.08 -41.08 -43.64
CA SER A 627 52.57 -41.54 -44.94
C SER A 627 53.72 -42.52 -44.73
N VAL A 628 53.77 -43.58 -45.53
CA VAL A 628 54.67 -44.73 -45.34
C VAL A 628 55.81 -44.68 -46.34
N HIS A 629 57.05 -44.61 -45.84
CA HIS A 629 58.24 -44.89 -46.65
C HIS A 629 59.01 -46.10 -46.10
N LYS A 630 59.49 -46.94 -47.03
CA LYS A 630 60.20 -48.19 -46.74
C LYS A 630 61.71 -47.96 -46.71
N SER A 631 62.38 -48.47 -45.68
CA SER A 631 63.81 -48.80 -45.73
C SER A 631 64.18 -49.92 -44.74
N LEU A 632 64.49 -51.09 -45.30
CA LEU A 632 65.46 -52.04 -44.73
C LEU A 632 66.80 -51.82 -45.47
N PRO A 633 67.95 -52.40 -45.05
CA PRO A 633 68.19 -53.29 -43.90
C PRO A 633 69.32 -52.78 -42.98
N GLY A 634 69.62 -53.55 -41.92
CA GLY A 634 70.84 -53.40 -41.12
C GLY A 634 70.60 -53.75 -39.67
N GLY A 635 71.26 -54.80 -39.16
CA GLY A 635 71.02 -55.29 -37.80
C GLY A 635 72.23 -55.15 -36.90
N THR A 636 72.03 -54.63 -35.69
CA THR A 636 72.73 -55.05 -34.47
C THR A 636 71.88 -54.75 -33.23
N SER A 637 71.80 -55.73 -32.33
CA SER A 637 71.50 -55.64 -30.90
C SER A 637 70.96 -54.30 -30.32
N ASN A 638 69.62 -54.16 -30.18
CA ASN A 638 69.06 -53.24 -29.18
C ASN A 638 67.69 -53.67 -28.61
N SER A 639 67.61 -54.90 -28.08
CA SER A 639 66.37 -55.46 -27.50
C SER A 639 65.97 -54.86 -26.14
N ASN A 640 66.76 -53.93 -25.59
CA ASN A 640 66.49 -53.26 -24.33
C ASN A 640 65.63 -52.01 -24.52
N GLY A 641 65.91 -51.16 -25.53
CA GLY A 641 65.11 -49.96 -25.82
C GLY A 641 63.63 -50.28 -26.03
N ILE A 642 63.33 -51.29 -26.86
CA ILE A 642 61.95 -51.76 -27.10
C ILE A 642 61.28 -52.26 -25.80
N LYS A 643 62.03 -52.88 -24.87
CA LYS A 643 61.49 -53.30 -23.57
C LYS A 643 61.22 -52.12 -22.63
N GLU A 644 62.03 -51.07 -22.69
CA GLU A 644 61.84 -49.85 -21.89
C GLU A 644 60.69 -49.01 -22.42
N GLU A 645 60.53 -48.91 -23.73
CA GLU A 645 59.39 -48.27 -24.36
C GLU A 645 58.09 -49.04 -24.09
N LEU A 646 58.12 -50.38 -24.13
CA LEU A 646 56.99 -51.22 -23.70
C LEU A 646 56.65 -51.05 -22.20
N LYS A 647 57.65 -50.79 -21.34
CA LYS A 647 57.42 -50.44 -19.92
C LYS A 647 56.78 -49.05 -19.79
N ARG A 648 57.26 -48.04 -20.52
CA ARG A 648 56.69 -46.68 -20.54
C ARG A 648 55.23 -46.71 -21.02
N LEU A 649 54.94 -47.43 -22.11
CA LEU A 649 53.60 -47.62 -22.62
C LEU A 649 52.68 -48.31 -21.60
N LYS A 650 53.15 -49.35 -20.90
CA LYS A 650 52.38 -49.99 -19.81
C LYS A 650 52.15 -49.08 -18.60
N PHE A 651 53.09 -48.21 -18.26
CA PHE A 651 52.89 -47.21 -17.21
C PHE A 651 51.83 -46.19 -17.62
N PHE A 652 51.88 -45.70 -18.87
CA PHE A 652 50.85 -44.83 -19.44
C PHE A 652 49.48 -45.52 -19.52
N GLU A 653 49.44 -46.80 -19.87
CA GLU A 653 48.21 -47.62 -19.88
C GLU A 653 47.57 -47.71 -18.49
N VAL A 654 48.38 -47.84 -17.43
CA VAL A 654 47.91 -47.86 -16.03
C VAL A 654 47.40 -46.47 -15.61
N GLN A 655 48.15 -45.40 -15.86
CA GLN A 655 47.69 -44.04 -15.54
C GLN A 655 46.42 -43.65 -16.30
N LEU A 656 46.27 -44.08 -17.56
CA LEU A 656 45.06 -43.81 -18.34
C LEU A 656 43.86 -44.58 -17.77
N LYS A 657 44.05 -45.82 -17.31
CA LYS A 657 43.01 -46.61 -16.63
C LYS A 657 42.59 -45.98 -15.30
N GLU A 658 43.55 -45.48 -14.53
CA GLU A 658 43.31 -44.74 -13.27
C GLU A 658 42.49 -43.46 -13.53
N HIS A 659 42.88 -42.65 -14.52
CA HIS A 659 42.11 -41.47 -14.94
C HIS A 659 40.69 -41.81 -15.43
N ILE A 660 40.53 -42.90 -16.20
CA ILE A 660 39.21 -43.38 -16.64
C ILE A 660 38.37 -43.83 -15.44
N GLN A 661 38.97 -44.46 -14.43
CA GLN A 661 38.30 -44.87 -13.21
C GLN A 661 37.85 -43.67 -12.37
N ASP A 662 38.70 -42.66 -12.20
CA ASP A 662 38.35 -41.39 -11.54
C ASP A 662 37.22 -40.64 -12.26
N LEU A 663 37.26 -40.56 -13.59
CA LEU A 663 36.20 -39.95 -14.39
C LEU A 663 34.90 -40.76 -14.31
N THR A 664 34.98 -42.08 -14.18
CA THR A 664 33.82 -42.97 -13.95
C THR A 664 33.19 -42.68 -12.58
N ILE A 665 33.99 -42.57 -11.52
CA ILE A 665 33.50 -42.23 -10.17
C ILE A 665 32.87 -40.82 -10.14
N LYS A 666 33.50 -39.83 -10.80
CA LYS A 666 32.96 -38.47 -10.93
C LYS A 666 31.63 -38.44 -11.70
N ARG A 667 31.53 -39.17 -12.81
CA ARG A 667 30.28 -39.37 -13.56
C ARG A 667 29.19 -39.94 -12.66
N ASP A 668 29.49 -41.01 -11.93
CA ASP A 668 28.48 -41.71 -11.13
C ASP A 668 28.03 -40.90 -9.91
N SER A 669 28.92 -40.08 -9.34
CA SER A 669 28.54 -39.06 -8.34
C SER A 669 27.58 -38.01 -8.90
N LEU A 670 27.87 -37.46 -10.08
CA LEU A 670 27.01 -36.48 -10.74
C LEU A 670 25.66 -37.08 -11.16
N VAL A 671 25.62 -38.35 -11.58
CA VAL A 671 24.37 -39.06 -11.88
C VAL A 671 23.50 -39.21 -10.62
N MET A 672 24.08 -39.52 -9.46
CA MET A 672 23.34 -39.57 -8.19
C MET A 672 22.79 -38.19 -7.77
N GLU A 673 23.55 -37.11 -7.98
CA GLU A 673 23.10 -35.74 -7.70
C GLU A 673 21.95 -35.33 -8.64
N LEU A 674 22.08 -35.62 -9.94
CA LEU A 674 21.05 -35.35 -10.94
C LEU A 674 19.76 -36.17 -10.66
N GLN A 675 19.89 -37.43 -10.24
CA GLN A 675 18.80 -38.28 -9.75
C GLN A 675 18.09 -37.64 -8.54
N GLN A 676 18.82 -37.19 -7.51
CA GLN A 676 18.24 -36.52 -6.35
C GLN A 676 17.52 -35.21 -6.72
N LEU A 677 18.08 -34.42 -7.64
CA LEU A 677 17.43 -33.20 -8.13
C LEU A 677 16.15 -33.50 -8.94
N GLN A 678 16.14 -34.59 -9.73
CA GLN A 678 14.93 -35.06 -10.43
C GLN A 678 13.84 -35.56 -9.47
N GLU A 679 14.21 -36.19 -8.36
CA GLU A 679 13.26 -36.63 -7.32
C GLU A 679 12.77 -35.46 -6.44
N ALA A 680 13.62 -34.49 -6.16
CA ALA A 680 13.27 -33.28 -5.40
C ALA A 680 12.33 -32.34 -6.17
N LYS A 681 12.53 -32.17 -7.49
CA LYS A 681 11.75 -31.25 -8.34
C LYS A 681 10.21 -31.42 -8.22
N PRO A 682 9.62 -32.62 -8.39
CA PRO A 682 8.16 -32.80 -8.26
C PRO A 682 7.67 -32.71 -6.81
N VAL A 683 8.54 -32.83 -5.80
CA VAL A 683 8.19 -32.58 -4.39
C VAL A 683 8.10 -31.08 -4.15
N LEU A 684 9.08 -30.31 -4.64
CA LEU A 684 9.10 -28.85 -4.56
C LEU A 684 7.93 -28.22 -5.34
N GLU A 685 7.65 -28.70 -6.55
CA GLU A 685 6.51 -28.28 -7.37
C GLU A 685 5.16 -28.53 -6.67
N LYS A 686 4.99 -29.71 -6.03
CA LYS A 686 3.81 -30.02 -5.19
C LYS A 686 3.76 -29.21 -3.89
N ALA A 687 4.89 -28.73 -3.38
CA ALA A 687 4.92 -27.82 -2.25
C ALA A 687 4.46 -26.41 -2.68
N TYR A 688 5.00 -25.86 -3.77
CA TYR A 688 4.55 -24.57 -4.32
C TYR A 688 3.07 -24.57 -4.73
N ALA A 689 2.59 -25.63 -5.38
CA ALA A 689 1.17 -25.78 -5.73
C ALA A 689 0.23 -25.85 -4.51
N ARG A 690 0.75 -26.20 -3.32
CA ARG A 690 0.01 -26.17 -2.04
C ARG A 690 0.27 -24.88 -1.23
N ALA A 691 1.36 -24.18 -1.49
CA ALA A 691 1.72 -22.89 -0.92
C ALA A 691 1.05 -21.71 -1.63
N ALA A 692 0.31 -21.95 -2.72
CA ALA A 692 -0.69 -21.04 -3.26
C ALA A 692 -1.79 -20.79 -2.20
N HIS A 693 -1.51 -19.85 -1.30
CA HIS A 693 -2.22 -19.68 -0.04
C HIS A 693 -3.73 -19.49 -0.28
N PRO A 694 -4.64 -20.20 0.44
CA PRO A 694 -6.09 -20.06 0.23
C PRO A 694 -6.58 -18.60 0.36
N SER A 695 -5.92 -17.81 1.21
CA SER A 695 -6.16 -16.37 1.36
C SER A 695 -5.79 -15.53 0.13
N LEU A 696 -4.75 -15.92 -0.64
CA LEU A 696 -4.42 -15.26 -1.91
C LEU A 696 -5.48 -15.55 -2.97
N ILE A 697 -5.92 -16.80 -3.09
CA ILE A 697 -6.98 -17.18 -4.04
C ILE A 697 -8.31 -16.49 -3.67
N GLN A 698 -8.65 -16.42 -2.38
CA GLN A 698 -9.81 -15.66 -1.90
C GLN A 698 -9.67 -14.15 -2.19
N ARG A 699 -8.49 -13.56 -1.99
CA ARG A 699 -8.23 -12.14 -2.27
C ARG A 699 -8.32 -11.82 -3.77
N VAL A 700 -7.82 -12.70 -4.65
CA VAL A 700 -8.01 -12.58 -6.11
C VAL A 700 -9.50 -12.63 -6.46
N ASN A 701 -10.25 -13.61 -5.97
CA ASN A 701 -11.70 -13.72 -6.23
C ASN A 701 -12.49 -12.50 -5.70
N GLN A 702 -12.09 -11.92 -4.55
CA GLN A 702 -12.67 -10.68 -4.03
C GLN A 702 -12.35 -9.46 -4.91
N LEU A 703 -11.11 -9.36 -5.42
CA LEU A 703 -10.70 -8.30 -6.33
C LEU A 703 -11.41 -8.40 -7.68
N GLU A 704 -11.60 -9.62 -8.22
CA GLU A 704 -12.41 -9.85 -9.43
C GLU A 704 -13.88 -9.44 -9.24
N LEU A 705 -14.48 -9.79 -8.09
CA LEU A 705 -15.83 -9.35 -7.72
C LEU A 705 -15.93 -7.83 -7.61
N ARG A 706 -14.98 -7.17 -6.94
CA ARG A 706 -14.93 -5.71 -6.81
C ARG A 706 -14.73 -5.02 -8.17
N ASN A 707 -13.86 -5.56 -9.03
CA ASN A 707 -13.63 -5.05 -10.38
C ASN A 707 -14.89 -5.19 -11.25
N ARG A 708 -15.57 -6.35 -11.21
CA ARG A 708 -16.85 -6.56 -11.91
C ARG A 708 -17.95 -5.62 -11.41
N HIS A 709 -18.00 -5.34 -10.10
CA HIS A 709 -18.93 -4.36 -9.54
C HIS A 709 -18.62 -2.93 -10.03
N LEU A 710 -17.35 -2.49 -9.97
CA LEU A 710 -16.92 -1.19 -10.49
C LEU A 710 -17.23 -1.03 -11.99
N GLN A 711 -17.00 -2.07 -12.81
CA GLN A 711 -17.37 -2.06 -14.23
C GLN A 711 -18.89 -1.89 -14.46
N ASN A 712 -19.73 -2.43 -13.56
CA ASN A 712 -21.18 -2.25 -13.64
C ASN A 712 -21.61 -0.84 -13.20
N VAL A 713 -21.00 -0.29 -12.13
CA VAL A 713 -21.26 1.09 -11.68
C VAL A 713 -20.84 2.10 -12.76
N ILE A 714 -19.67 1.93 -13.38
CA ILE A 714 -19.21 2.77 -14.50
C ILE A 714 -20.20 2.72 -15.67
N LYS A 715 -20.71 1.53 -16.04
CA LYS A 715 -21.74 1.40 -17.10
C LYS A 715 -23.07 2.07 -16.74
N GLN A 716 -23.49 1.97 -15.47
CA GLN A 716 -24.69 2.66 -14.99
C GLN A 716 -24.52 4.18 -15.01
N GLN A 717 -23.35 4.68 -14.60
CA GLN A 717 -23.00 6.10 -14.66
C GLN A 717 -22.93 6.60 -16.12
N GLN A 718 -22.28 5.86 -17.01
CA GLN A 718 -22.27 6.16 -18.45
C GLN A 718 -23.69 6.27 -19.02
N HIS A 719 -24.55 5.27 -18.77
CA HIS A 719 -25.92 5.29 -19.24
C HIS A 719 -26.75 6.46 -18.64
N TYR A 720 -26.55 6.79 -17.37
CA TYR A 720 -27.18 7.97 -16.76
C TYR A 720 -26.71 9.27 -17.41
N THR A 721 -25.40 9.42 -17.67
CA THR A 721 -24.83 10.60 -18.34
C THR A 721 -25.31 10.71 -19.79
N GLU A 722 -25.40 9.60 -20.53
CA GLU A 722 -25.99 9.55 -21.87
C GLU A 722 -27.47 9.96 -21.87
N ASN A 723 -28.27 9.45 -20.92
CA ASN A 723 -29.69 9.81 -20.79
C ASN A 723 -29.87 11.30 -20.47
N LEU A 724 -29.06 11.87 -19.56
CA LEU A 724 -29.08 13.30 -19.23
C LEU A 724 -28.64 14.17 -20.42
N LEU A 725 -27.62 13.74 -21.18
CA LEU A 725 -27.18 14.43 -22.40
C LEU A 725 -28.25 14.38 -23.49
N ASN A 726 -28.92 13.24 -23.67
CA ASN A 726 -30.04 13.10 -24.60
C ASN A 726 -31.23 13.97 -24.20
N GLN A 727 -31.58 14.04 -22.91
CA GLN A 727 -32.67 14.87 -22.41
C GLN A 727 -32.39 16.37 -22.59
N THR A 728 -31.19 16.83 -22.22
CA THR A 728 -30.78 18.23 -22.42
C THR A 728 -30.68 18.60 -23.90
N TRP A 729 -30.18 17.70 -24.75
CA TRP A 729 -30.17 17.91 -26.21
C TRP A 729 -31.58 17.99 -26.82
N GLN A 730 -32.53 17.17 -26.34
CA GLN A 730 -33.94 17.26 -26.73
C GLN A 730 -34.56 18.58 -26.28
N GLN A 731 -34.28 19.03 -25.05
CA GLN A 731 -34.74 20.32 -24.52
C GLN A 731 -34.21 21.48 -25.37
N TYR A 732 -32.89 21.57 -25.61
CA TYR A 732 -32.30 22.60 -26.47
C TYR A 732 -32.88 22.57 -27.89
N THR A 733 -33.22 21.39 -28.41
CA THR A 733 -33.88 21.25 -29.72
C THR A 733 -35.31 21.78 -29.69
N ALA A 734 -36.06 21.55 -28.61
CA ALA A 734 -37.40 22.09 -28.41
C ALA A 734 -37.39 23.62 -28.26
N GLU A 735 -36.51 24.17 -27.40
CA GLU A 735 -36.33 25.61 -27.20
C GLU A 735 -35.93 26.33 -28.51
N LYS A 736 -35.00 25.74 -29.27
CA LYS A 736 -34.59 26.23 -30.60
C LYS A 736 -35.77 26.26 -31.58
N ASN A 737 -36.58 25.21 -31.61
CA ASN A 737 -37.75 25.14 -32.48
C ASN A 737 -38.81 26.18 -32.07
N GLU A 738 -39.06 26.35 -30.77
CA GLU A 738 -39.99 27.36 -30.28
C GLU A 738 -39.53 28.78 -30.62
N ALA A 739 -38.23 29.08 -30.46
CA ALA A 739 -37.64 30.34 -30.89
C ALA A 739 -37.81 30.57 -32.40
N HIS A 740 -37.70 29.51 -33.22
CA HIS A 740 -37.95 29.58 -34.66
C HIS A 740 -39.42 29.91 -34.97
N SER A 741 -40.37 29.23 -34.33
CA SER A 741 -41.82 29.50 -34.50
C SER A 741 -42.21 30.90 -34.00
N ARG A 742 -41.60 31.40 -32.91
CA ARG A 742 -41.78 32.78 -32.44
C ARG A 742 -41.28 33.79 -33.47
N LEU A 743 -40.11 33.55 -34.10
CA LEU A 743 -39.57 34.40 -35.16
C LEU A 743 -40.41 34.35 -36.44
N GLU A 744 -40.92 33.17 -36.84
CA GLU A 744 -41.81 33.02 -37.98
C GLU A 744 -43.15 33.76 -37.77
N ALA A 745 -43.74 33.64 -36.59
CA ALA A 745 -44.94 34.40 -36.21
C ALA A 745 -44.70 35.93 -36.26
N GLN A 746 -43.54 36.39 -35.78
CA GLN A 746 -43.15 37.81 -35.91
C GLN A 746 -42.97 38.23 -37.38
N ALA A 747 -42.34 37.40 -38.21
CA ALA A 747 -42.17 37.68 -39.63
C ALA A 747 -43.51 37.78 -40.39
N ILE A 748 -44.48 36.91 -40.06
CA ILE A 748 -45.85 36.98 -40.58
C ILE A 748 -46.54 38.29 -40.15
N LEU A 749 -46.37 38.70 -38.89
CA LEU A 749 -46.96 39.93 -38.33
C LEU A 749 -46.32 41.21 -38.91
N ILE A 750 -45.00 41.19 -39.17
CA ILE A 750 -44.31 42.27 -39.89
C ILE A 750 -44.82 42.34 -41.35
N LYS A 751 -44.97 41.19 -42.02
CA LYS A 751 -45.48 41.12 -43.40
C LYS A 751 -46.93 41.61 -43.50
N SER A 752 -47.80 41.28 -42.55
CA SER A 752 -49.17 41.80 -42.55
C SER A 752 -49.23 43.31 -42.29
N LYS A 753 -48.42 43.84 -41.37
CA LYS A 753 -48.25 45.30 -41.17
C LYS A 753 -47.75 46.00 -42.43
N LEU A 754 -46.77 45.42 -43.13
CA LEU A 754 -46.22 45.98 -44.36
C LEU A 754 -47.25 46.00 -45.50
N ASN A 755 -48.03 44.92 -45.65
CA ASN A 755 -49.17 44.89 -46.58
C ASN A 755 -50.21 45.98 -46.25
N VAL A 756 -50.55 46.18 -44.96
CA VAL A 756 -51.48 47.24 -44.54
C VAL A 756 -50.96 48.63 -44.88
N LEU A 757 -49.67 48.89 -44.65
CA LEU A 757 -49.03 50.17 -45.03
C LEU A 757 -49.02 50.38 -46.56
N GLN A 758 -48.84 49.32 -47.35
CA GLN A 758 -48.99 49.40 -48.82
C GLN A 758 -50.45 49.73 -49.22
N THR A 759 -51.46 49.11 -48.59
CA THR A 759 -52.87 49.45 -48.85
C THR A 759 -53.31 50.83 -48.33
N LEU A 760 -52.45 51.54 -47.59
CA LEU A 760 -52.66 52.91 -47.13
C LEU A 760 -51.81 53.94 -47.91
N THR A 761 -51.05 53.50 -48.92
CA THR A 761 -50.23 54.36 -49.80
C THR A 761 -50.66 54.30 -51.28
N TYR A 762 -51.83 53.69 -51.55
CA TYR A 762 -52.58 53.71 -52.80
C TYR A 762 -53.98 54.32 -52.57
#